data_AF-A0A3B8PT48-F1
#
_entry.id   AF-A0A3B8PT48-F1
#
_cell.length_a   1.000
_cell.length_b   1.000
_cell.length_c   1.000
_cell.angle_alpha   90.00
_cell.angle_beta   90.00
_cell.angle_gamma   90.00
#
_symmetry.space_group_name_H-M   'P 1'
#
loop_
_entity.id
_entity.type
_entity.pdbx_description
1 polymer ?
#
loop_
_entity_poly.entity_id
_entity_poly.type
_entity_poly.pdbx_seq_one_letter_code
_entity_poly.pdbx_strand_id
1 'polypeptide(L)'
;MSRSLPMTAAWFLPLVICALDAPWLRETPAAVRKTFVNSTGIRMISVKGKRFDAWTPSAKQFYLPLKNGKRPTAAFALNRPRVTAPVTLKDYWLSEFPVTNRLYRQFVKATGHREPGGRLVNFYWRPSNGGTWNREKFQADQVPVTGVNNTDIEAFCKWLSTRDGRRYRPPTIREFEFANRAGTSTRFWWGPQPDVRKMNFGLSMIGHPTPVGSYPPNPWGFYDMHGNVWQFCTDAGRYSAMGSAFNCPRRWTGIDAWGNFYEGPNTMSLLSTGFRVACDADQGTSRPGDLKKPAVAPAGGTGPQFPELEITVGKRIDMGTIPTNAAFFMVTGNGTWILNNKRSTDRGKTWHPCSQLGEAFCQLKDGTVISVPSVDSGGSVVRFADPLSGKSTLQVKTSSDNWKTVKTRTSSIHVPLAEFFWAVRGLVELDDGRLLLTMYGRLNGDRVREDSPVAYEMGNPWIKTRVIMVQSKDRGRSWQYLSTVSYNPQLGFEGQNESDLIRLPNGLLAAFMRTGIHGYIDPHERRNLDQPLLVTWSADNGVNWSEPQRIHVGERTIPGIYPRALLTSQGVLAVLRCRPDGSVIFSPDGNGGFWSDEHVHYDLGDRVQHASMQDMALIGPDTILVTDIVHRGGWRVEGVPITVRKKPKKTRGPR
;
A
#
# COMPACT_ATOMS: atom_id res chain seq x y z
N MET A 1 -30.47 -44.57 36.58
CA MET A 1 -31.67 -43.97 37.19
C MET A 1 -31.29 -42.63 37.78
N SER A 2 -32.04 -41.61 37.39
CA SER A 2 -31.87 -40.18 37.66
C SER A 2 -31.90 -39.80 39.14
N ARG A 3 -31.01 -38.90 39.55
CA ARG A 3 -31.29 -37.95 40.64
C ARG A 3 -30.74 -36.57 40.31
N SER A 4 -31.67 -35.62 40.30
CA SER A 4 -31.52 -34.18 40.10
C SER A 4 -31.36 -33.43 41.43
N LEU A 5 -30.88 -32.17 41.30
CA LEU A 5 -30.94 -30.99 42.20
C LEU A 5 -29.60 -30.59 42.86
N PRO A 6 -29.37 -29.30 43.19
CA PRO A 6 -29.83 -28.06 42.54
C PRO A 6 -28.72 -26.98 42.37
N MET A 7 -29.01 -25.96 41.56
CA MET A 7 -28.24 -24.72 41.42
C MET A 7 -28.23 -23.89 42.70
N THR A 8 -27.07 -23.41 43.14
CA THR A 8 -26.93 -22.36 44.14
C THR A 8 -26.26 -21.12 43.55
N ALA A 9 -26.84 -19.97 43.89
CA ALA A 9 -26.47 -18.63 43.47
C ALA A 9 -25.07 -18.23 43.97
N ALA A 10 -24.25 -17.68 43.08
CA ALA A 10 -22.97 -17.07 43.42
C ALA A 10 -23.11 -15.55 43.58
N TRP A 11 -22.57 -15.07 44.68
CA TRP A 11 -22.61 -13.69 45.17
C TRP A 11 -21.79 -12.74 44.29
N PHE A 12 -22.38 -11.60 43.94
CA PHE A 12 -21.70 -10.46 43.33
C PHE A 12 -20.94 -9.65 44.41
N LEU A 13 -19.61 -9.61 44.32
CA LEU A 13 -18.79 -8.57 44.96
C LEU A 13 -18.68 -7.38 43.99
N PRO A 14 -19.02 -6.14 44.38
CA PRO A 14 -18.77 -4.97 43.54
C PRO A 14 -17.28 -4.62 43.64
N LEU A 15 -16.54 -4.89 42.56
CA LEU A 15 -15.21 -4.34 42.37
C LEU A 15 -15.38 -2.83 42.10
N VAL A 16 -15.19 -2.04 43.14
CA VAL A 16 -14.98 -0.59 43.04
C VAL A 16 -13.70 -0.37 42.25
N ILE A 17 -13.86 -0.13 40.94
CA ILE A 17 -12.79 0.40 40.11
C ILE A 17 -12.68 1.87 40.49
N CYS A 18 -11.74 2.20 41.38
CA CYS A 18 -11.26 3.56 41.52
C CYS A 18 -10.70 3.99 40.16
N ALA A 19 -11.47 4.81 39.44
CA ALA A 19 -10.97 5.57 38.31
C ALA A 19 -9.89 6.52 38.84
N LEU A 20 -8.62 6.10 38.71
CA LEU A 20 -7.51 7.05 38.79
C LEU A 20 -7.56 7.88 37.52
N ASP A 21 -8.02 9.12 37.66
CA ASP A 21 -7.92 10.19 36.68
C ASP A 21 -6.45 10.36 36.26
N ALA A 22 -6.08 9.70 35.17
CA ALA A 22 -4.85 10.01 34.45
C ALA A 22 -5.19 11.12 33.45
N PRO A 23 -4.59 12.32 33.56
CA PRO A 23 -4.84 13.42 32.64
C PRO A 23 -4.12 13.14 31.32
N TRP A 24 -4.70 12.27 30.50
CA TRP A 24 -4.31 12.12 29.10
C TRP A 24 -4.90 13.30 28.35
N LEU A 25 -4.15 14.39 28.25
CA LEU A 25 -4.24 15.26 27.08
C LEU A 25 -3.80 14.43 25.87
N ARG A 26 -4.73 13.62 25.37
CA ARG A 26 -4.68 13.06 24.03
C ARG A 26 -4.65 14.26 23.10
N GLU A 27 -3.53 14.50 22.43
CA GLU A 27 -3.64 15.15 21.12
C GLU A 27 -4.72 14.36 20.37
N THR A 28 -5.70 15.11 19.84
CA THR A 28 -6.78 14.61 19.00
C THR A 28 -6.24 13.61 17.97
N PRO A 29 -7.04 12.59 17.59
CA PRO A 29 -6.64 11.58 16.60
C PRO A 29 -5.93 12.26 15.43
N ALA A 30 -4.67 11.85 15.20
CA ALA A 30 -3.71 12.42 14.27
C ALA A 30 -4.34 13.38 13.24
N ALA A 31 -4.22 14.69 13.49
CA ALA A 31 -4.37 15.66 12.41
C ALA A 31 -3.54 15.14 11.23
N VAL A 32 -4.16 15.00 10.05
CA VAL A 32 -3.53 14.44 8.85
C VAL A 32 -2.18 15.13 8.67
N ARG A 33 -1.10 14.40 8.93
CA ARG A 33 0.25 14.95 8.81
C ARG A 33 0.45 15.29 7.35
N LYS A 34 0.91 16.51 7.06
CA LYS A 34 1.27 16.90 5.70
C LYS A 34 2.32 15.91 5.19
N THR A 35 2.16 15.45 3.95
CA THR A 35 3.14 14.61 3.27
C THR A 35 3.46 15.16 1.89
N PHE A 36 4.61 14.77 1.34
CA PHE A 36 4.91 14.93 -0.08
C PHE A 36 5.74 13.73 -0.56
N VAL A 37 5.76 13.48 -1.87
CA VAL A 37 6.59 12.44 -2.47
C VAL A 37 7.61 13.12 -3.37
N ASN A 38 8.90 12.92 -3.12
CA ASN A 38 9.96 13.62 -3.85
C ASN A 38 10.19 13.04 -5.26
N SER A 39 11.16 13.57 -6.02
CA SER A 39 11.40 13.17 -7.42
C SER A 39 11.87 11.72 -7.62
N THR A 40 12.28 11.07 -6.53
CA THR A 40 12.73 9.66 -6.51
C THR A 40 11.66 8.71 -5.94
N GLY A 41 10.51 9.25 -5.54
CA GLY A 41 9.42 8.48 -4.96
C GLY A 41 9.50 8.25 -3.46
N ILE A 42 10.38 8.96 -2.74
CA ILE A 42 10.44 8.91 -1.29
C ILE A 42 9.30 9.77 -0.72
N ARG A 43 8.35 9.14 -0.03
CA ARG A 43 7.33 9.84 0.75
C ARG A 43 7.91 10.39 2.04
N MET A 44 7.73 11.69 2.25
CA MET A 44 8.21 12.46 3.40
C MET A 44 7.01 12.88 4.25
N ILE A 45 7.05 12.59 5.55
CA ILE A 45 5.98 12.92 6.50
C ILE A 45 6.45 14.06 7.41
N SER A 46 5.61 15.08 7.59
CA SER A 46 5.90 16.22 8.47
C SER A 46 5.87 15.84 9.95
N VAL A 47 6.88 16.29 10.67
CA VAL A 47 6.98 16.18 12.13
C VAL A 47 6.98 17.56 12.74
N LYS A 48 5.97 17.82 13.57
CA LYS A 48 5.88 19.04 14.37
C LYS A 48 6.76 18.89 15.60
N GLY A 49 7.88 19.61 15.61
CA GLY A 49 8.84 19.57 16.70
C GLY A 49 8.24 20.19 17.95
N LYS A 50 8.53 19.59 19.11
CA LYS A 50 8.18 20.15 20.41
C LYS A 50 9.23 19.76 21.44
N ARG A 51 9.07 20.32 22.64
CA ARG A 51 9.82 19.89 23.82
C ARG A 51 9.37 18.48 24.21
N PHE A 52 10.30 17.56 24.37
CA PHE A 52 10.01 16.20 24.82
C PHE A 52 11.12 15.66 25.71
N ASP A 53 10.74 14.77 26.62
CA ASP A 53 11.70 14.02 27.42
C ASP A 53 12.29 12.92 26.55
N ALA A 54 13.50 13.16 26.04
CA ALA A 54 14.30 12.15 25.37
C ALA A 54 14.88 11.17 26.42
N TRP A 55 14.00 10.51 27.15
CA TRP A 55 14.31 9.59 28.23
C TRP A 55 14.74 8.22 27.67
N THR A 56 15.43 7.41 28.48
CA THR A 56 15.90 6.07 28.07
C THR A 56 15.10 4.96 28.79
N PRO A 57 13.81 4.68 28.42
CA PRO A 57 13.01 3.63 29.05
C PRO A 57 13.66 2.25 29.05
N SER A 58 14.43 1.88 28.02
CA SER A 58 14.98 0.52 27.89
C SER A 58 16.11 0.24 28.88
N ALA A 59 16.81 1.28 29.36
CA ALA A 59 17.91 1.13 30.32
C ALA A 59 17.42 0.75 31.74
N LYS A 60 16.25 1.25 32.17
CA LYS A 60 15.74 1.05 33.55
C LYS A 60 15.47 -0.43 33.88
N GLN A 61 15.19 -1.27 32.87
CA GLN A 61 14.92 -2.72 33.04
C GLN A 61 16.17 -3.61 33.03
N PHE A 62 17.34 -3.13 32.59
CA PHE A 62 18.54 -3.96 32.44
C PHE A 62 19.70 -3.58 33.37
N TYR A 63 19.51 -2.64 34.29
CA TYR A 63 20.40 -2.49 35.44
C TYR A 63 20.20 -3.67 36.40
N LEU A 64 20.86 -4.79 36.11
CA LEU A 64 21.16 -5.79 37.14
C LEU A 64 22.18 -5.16 38.11
N PRO A 65 22.01 -5.31 39.44
CA PRO A 65 23.03 -4.90 40.40
C PRO A 65 24.37 -5.56 40.08
N LEU A 66 25.43 -4.76 40.15
CA LEU A 66 26.80 -5.17 39.94
C LEU A 66 27.15 -6.36 40.86
N LYS A 67 27.42 -7.55 40.32
CA LYS A 67 28.27 -8.51 41.03
C LYS A 67 29.73 -8.15 40.72
N ASN A 68 30.47 -7.74 41.76
CA ASN A 68 31.94 -7.70 41.80
C ASN A 68 32.67 -6.54 41.11
N GLY A 69 32.13 -5.31 41.10
CA GLY A 69 32.91 -4.09 40.84
C GLY A 69 33.54 -3.91 39.44
N LYS A 70 33.37 -4.86 38.51
CA LYS A 70 33.80 -4.72 37.12
C LYS A 70 32.71 -4.00 36.32
N ARG A 71 33.09 -2.98 35.55
CA ARG A 71 32.17 -2.29 34.61
C ARG A 71 31.55 -3.35 33.69
N PRO A 72 30.21 -3.46 33.59
CA PRO A 72 29.63 -4.34 32.61
C PRO A 72 30.13 -3.87 31.24
N THR A 73 30.72 -4.78 30.48
CA THR A 73 30.81 -4.68 29.01
C THR A 73 29.40 -4.83 28.43
N ALA A 74 28.42 -4.06 28.94
CA ALA A 74 27.17 -3.76 28.23
C ALA A 74 27.48 -2.75 27.13
N ALA A 75 28.51 -3.05 26.35
CA ALA A 75 28.91 -2.22 25.27
C ALA A 75 27.81 -2.29 24.20
N PHE A 76 27.63 -1.16 23.53
CA PHE A 76 27.06 -1.02 22.19
C PHE A 76 25.59 -0.63 22.05
N ALA A 77 24.60 -1.22 22.75
CA ALA A 77 23.18 -0.96 22.42
C ALA A 77 22.37 -0.06 23.41
N LEU A 78 22.90 0.17 24.62
CA LEU A 78 22.17 0.86 25.70
C LEU A 78 23.00 1.93 26.44
N ASN A 79 24.27 2.15 26.05
CA ASN A 79 25.15 3.15 26.66
C ASN A 79 24.95 4.56 26.09
N ARG A 80 23.74 4.91 25.66
CA ARG A 80 23.48 6.29 25.28
C ARG A 80 23.64 7.15 26.55
N PRO A 81 24.42 8.24 26.50
CA PRO A 81 24.53 9.14 27.63
C PRO A 81 23.15 9.54 28.14
N ARG A 82 22.97 9.52 29.47
CA ARG A 82 21.70 9.93 30.08
C ARG A 82 21.39 11.36 29.65
N VAL A 83 20.18 11.54 29.15
CA VAL A 83 19.65 12.84 28.82
C VAL A 83 19.03 13.38 30.09
N THR A 84 19.67 14.37 30.67
CA THR A 84 19.30 14.93 31.99
C THR A 84 18.31 16.07 31.88
N ALA A 85 18.04 16.58 30.67
CA ALA A 85 17.10 17.67 30.43
C ALA A 85 16.23 17.39 29.20
N PRO A 86 14.98 17.89 29.16
CA PRO A 86 14.11 17.76 27.98
C PRO A 86 14.75 18.40 26.74
N VAL A 87 14.50 17.82 25.57
CA VAL A 87 15.02 18.29 24.28
C VAL A 87 13.91 19.01 23.52
N THR A 88 14.21 20.20 22.97
CA THR A 88 13.30 20.92 22.09
C THR A 88 13.70 20.70 20.64
N LEU A 89 12.78 20.17 19.83
CA LEU A 89 12.97 19.98 18.40
C LEU A 89 12.31 21.10 17.60
N LYS A 90 12.97 21.50 16.51
CA LYS A 90 12.32 22.24 15.42
C LYS A 90 11.45 21.29 14.61
N ASP A 91 10.54 21.84 13.82
CA ASP A 91 9.85 21.07 12.78
C ASP A 91 10.87 20.48 11.78
N TYR A 92 10.53 19.33 11.19
CA TYR A 92 11.29 18.69 10.12
C TYR A 92 10.41 17.71 9.34
N TRP A 93 10.94 17.15 8.26
CA TRP A 93 10.34 16.07 7.51
C TRP A 93 11.20 14.83 7.63
N LEU A 94 10.58 13.66 7.68
CA LEU A 94 11.27 12.38 7.75
C LEU A 94 10.70 11.42 6.71
N SER A 95 11.53 10.60 6.08
CA SER A 95 11.05 9.60 5.14
C SER A 95 10.22 8.54 5.85
N GLU A 96 9.12 8.16 5.21
CA GLU A 96 8.16 7.14 5.68
C GLU A 96 8.85 5.80 5.95
N PHE A 97 9.74 5.41 5.04
CA PHE A 97 10.55 4.19 5.08
C PHE A 97 12.05 4.51 5.16
N PRO A 98 12.89 3.54 5.59
CA PRO A 98 14.32 3.54 5.28
C PRO A 98 14.59 3.56 3.77
N VAL A 99 15.76 4.04 3.36
CA VAL A 99 16.17 3.98 1.95
C VAL A 99 16.33 2.52 1.53
N THR A 100 15.75 2.14 0.39
CA THR A 100 15.80 0.77 -0.14
C THR A 100 16.96 0.57 -1.10
N ASN A 101 17.34 -0.70 -1.37
CA ASN A 101 18.33 -1.02 -2.40
C ASN A 101 17.99 -0.42 -3.75
N ARG A 102 16.72 -0.44 -4.16
CA ARG A 102 16.29 0.14 -5.43
C ARG A 102 16.57 1.63 -5.52
N LEU A 103 16.24 2.40 -4.47
CA LEU A 103 16.52 3.84 -4.42
C LEU A 103 18.03 4.09 -4.46
N TYR A 104 18.81 3.30 -3.72
CA TYR A 104 20.25 3.42 -3.71
C TYR A 104 20.89 3.09 -5.08
N ARG A 105 20.38 2.10 -5.81
CA ARG A 105 20.85 1.80 -7.18
C ARG A 105 20.59 2.93 -8.16
N GLN A 106 19.51 3.70 -8.01
CA GLN A 106 19.31 4.90 -8.82
C GLN A 106 20.42 5.92 -8.59
N PHE A 107 20.82 6.11 -7.32
CA PHE A 107 21.95 6.96 -6.94
C PHE A 107 23.27 6.43 -7.53
N VAL A 108 23.58 5.14 -7.36
CA VAL A 108 24.79 4.52 -7.94
C VAL A 108 24.84 4.70 -9.45
N LYS A 109 23.75 4.36 -10.15
CA LYS A 109 23.65 4.52 -11.61
C LYS A 109 23.86 5.98 -12.05
N ALA A 110 23.34 6.94 -11.30
CA ALA A 110 23.41 8.36 -11.65
C ALA A 110 24.76 9.02 -11.37
N THR A 111 25.55 8.45 -10.45
CA THR A 111 26.77 9.12 -9.92
C THR A 111 28.05 8.32 -10.10
N GLY A 112 27.95 7.03 -10.42
CA GLY A 112 29.09 6.11 -10.39
C GLY A 112 29.60 5.79 -8.98
N HIS A 113 28.83 6.14 -7.93
CA HIS A 113 29.19 5.83 -6.54
C HIS A 113 29.28 4.31 -6.33
N ARG A 114 30.01 3.86 -5.31
CA ARG A 114 30.19 2.43 -5.04
C ARG A 114 28.87 1.73 -4.73
N GLU A 115 28.76 0.46 -5.11
CA GLU A 115 27.68 -0.42 -4.68
C GLU A 115 27.77 -0.69 -3.15
N PRO A 116 26.63 -0.94 -2.48
CA PRO A 116 26.63 -1.33 -1.07
C PRO A 116 27.38 -2.63 -0.85
N GLY A 117 28.14 -2.71 0.25
CA GLY A 117 28.93 -3.89 0.56
C GLY A 117 29.45 -3.83 1.99
N GLY A 118 29.36 -4.93 2.72
CA GLY A 118 29.67 -4.95 4.15
C GLY A 118 29.74 -6.35 4.76
N ARG A 119 30.07 -6.46 6.04
CA ARG A 119 30.13 -7.76 6.74
C ARG A 119 28.83 -8.05 7.49
N LEU A 120 28.36 -9.30 7.48
CA LEU A 120 27.38 -9.72 8.49
C LEU A 120 28.15 -9.97 9.79
N VAL A 121 27.66 -9.33 10.84
CA VAL A 121 28.07 -9.59 12.22
C VAL A 121 26.90 -10.24 12.95
N ASN A 122 27.19 -11.22 13.81
CA ASN A 122 26.16 -11.79 14.67
C ASN A 122 25.86 -10.88 15.88
N PHE A 123 24.92 -11.30 16.72
CA PHE A 123 24.44 -10.59 17.92
C PHE A 123 25.55 -10.12 18.90
N TYR A 124 26.78 -10.60 18.76
CA TYR A 124 27.93 -10.26 19.61
C TYR A 124 29.15 -9.80 18.81
N TRP A 125 28.96 -9.36 17.57
CA TRP A 125 30.06 -8.94 16.69
C TRP A 125 31.08 -10.04 16.40
N ARG A 126 30.74 -11.31 16.68
CA ARG A 126 31.55 -12.42 16.20
C ARG A 126 31.24 -12.59 14.70
N PRO A 127 32.26 -12.84 13.87
CA PRO A 127 32.04 -13.32 12.51
C PRO A 127 31.03 -14.46 12.56
N SER A 128 29.93 -14.36 11.82
CA SER A 128 29.04 -15.51 11.69
C SER A 128 29.79 -16.63 10.96
N ASN A 129 29.56 -17.89 11.33
CA ASN A 129 30.13 -19.06 10.63
C ASN A 129 29.69 -19.19 9.15
N GLY A 130 28.91 -18.24 8.62
CA GLY A 130 28.59 -18.12 7.19
C GLY A 130 29.36 -16.96 6.57
N GLY A 131 30.09 -17.23 5.50
CA GLY A 131 31.03 -16.33 4.84
C GLY A 131 30.48 -14.98 4.37
N THR A 132 31.39 -14.15 3.87
CA THR A 132 31.14 -12.87 3.22
C THR A 132 30.29 -13.07 1.96
N TRP A 133 28.99 -12.80 2.09
CA TRP A 133 28.00 -12.65 1.02
C TRP A 133 27.84 -13.80 0.01
N ASN A 134 26.96 -14.73 0.33
CA ASN A 134 26.07 -15.34 -0.66
C ASN A 134 24.62 -15.06 -0.23
N ARG A 135 24.09 -13.87 -0.55
CA ARG A 135 22.86 -13.38 0.10
C ARG A 135 21.95 -12.61 -0.84
N GLU A 136 21.43 -13.30 -1.84
CA GLU A 136 20.30 -12.87 -2.69
C GLU A 136 19.21 -12.11 -1.90
N LYS A 137 18.91 -12.56 -0.68
CA LYS A 137 17.91 -11.97 0.23
C LYS A 137 18.19 -10.54 0.69
N PHE A 138 19.42 -10.06 0.62
CA PHE A 138 19.81 -8.69 0.98
C PHE A 138 19.83 -7.75 -0.23
N GLN A 139 19.65 -8.28 -1.43
CA GLN A 139 19.72 -7.54 -2.70
C GLN A 139 18.33 -7.26 -3.27
N ALA A 140 17.25 -7.75 -2.66
CA ALA A 140 15.90 -7.46 -3.16
C ALA A 140 15.62 -5.95 -3.18
N ASP A 141 14.84 -5.49 -4.17
CA ASP A 141 14.64 -4.07 -4.45
C ASP A 141 14.02 -3.29 -3.29
N GLN A 142 13.10 -3.93 -2.55
CA GLN A 142 12.32 -3.30 -1.50
C GLN A 142 12.86 -3.50 -0.09
N VAL A 143 13.96 -4.24 0.10
CA VAL A 143 14.59 -4.30 1.42
C VAL A 143 15.39 -3.02 1.67
N PRO A 144 15.55 -2.57 2.93
CA PRO A 144 16.44 -1.46 3.26
C PRO A 144 17.84 -1.70 2.68
N VAL A 145 18.47 -0.64 2.16
CA VAL A 145 19.87 -0.70 1.76
C VAL A 145 20.73 -0.97 2.99
N THR A 146 21.69 -1.90 2.85
CA THR A 146 22.61 -2.26 3.93
C THR A 146 24.05 -2.30 3.43
N GLY A 147 25.04 -2.27 4.33
CA GLY A 147 26.45 -2.23 3.93
C GLY A 147 26.88 -0.87 3.38
N VAL A 148 26.25 0.20 3.87
CA VAL A 148 26.64 1.59 3.60
C VAL A 148 27.31 2.21 4.83
N ASN A 149 28.21 3.15 4.61
CA ASN A 149 28.89 3.94 5.65
C ASN A 149 28.45 5.41 5.60
N ASN A 150 28.97 6.24 6.51
CA ASN A 150 28.60 7.66 6.58
C ASN A 150 28.87 8.43 5.29
N THR A 151 30.01 8.18 4.63
CA THR A 151 30.38 8.85 3.37
C THR A 151 29.39 8.54 2.26
N ASP A 152 28.90 7.29 2.18
CA ASP A 152 27.86 6.91 1.23
C ASP A 152 26.53 7.62 1.51
N ILE A 153 26.17 7.75 2.79
CA ILE A 153 24.94 8.40 3.22
C ILE A 153 24.98 9.90 2.93
N GLU A 154 26.11 10.55 3.22
CA GLU A 154 26.33 11.96 2.91
C GLU A 154 26.28 12.21 1.40
N ALA A 155 26.93 11.34 0.61
CA ALA A 155 26.90 11.41 -0.84
C ALA A 155 25.48 11.23 -1.39
N PHE A 156 24.72 10.26 -0.88
CA PHE A 156 23.31 10.05 -1.25
C PHE A 156 22.46 11.28 -0.91
N CYS A 157 22.59 11.81 0.31
CA CYS A 157 21.85 13.00 0.74
C CYS A 157 22.21 14.23 -0.10
N LYS A 158 23.49 14.43 -0.44
CA LYS A 158 23.95 15.51 -1.31
C LYS A 158 23.41 15.38 -2.74
N TRP A 159 23.45 14.16 -3.30
CA TRP A 159 22.90 13.88 -4.63
C TRP A 159 21.39 14.18 -4.67
N LEU A 160 20.64 13.67 -3.69
CA LEU A 160 19.20 13.90 -3.60
C LEU A 160 18.88 15.40 -3.39
N SER A 161 19.69 16.07 -2.58
CA SER A 161 19.58 17.52 -2.35
C SER A 161 19.77 18.32 -3.62
N THR A 162 20.80 17.99 -4.41
CA THR A 162 21.09 18.65 -5.68
C THR A 162 19.96 18.41 -6.69
N ARG A 163 19.44 17.18 -6.73
CA ARG A 163 18.36 16.78 -7.64
C ARG A 163 17.04 17.51 -7.37
N ASP A 164 16.65 17.65 -6.09
CA ASP A 164 15.35 18.22 -5.70
C ASP A 164 15.44 19.70 -5.29
N GLY A 165 16.65 20.24 -5.21
CA GLY A 165 16.97 21.55 -4.65
C GLY A 165 16.67 21.69 -3.15
N ARG A 166 16.39 20.60 -2.43
CA ARG A 166 16.07 20.59 -0.99
C ARG A 166 17.30 20.23 -0.17
N ARG A 167 17.32 20.56 1.12
CA ARG A 167 18.36 20.07 2.01
C ARG A 167 17.95 18.73 2.64
N TYR A 168 18.37 17.64 2.03
CA TYR A 168 18.29 16.29 2.61
C TYR A 168 19.52 15.98 3.44
N ARG A 169 19.32 15.26 4.54
CA ARG A 169 20.37 14.87 5.49
C ARG A 169 19.98 13.61 6.25
N PRO A 170 20.92 12.91 6.90
CA PRO A 170 20.56 11.95 7.94
C PRO A 170 19.77 12.67 9.06
N PRO A 171 18.79 12.00 9.70
CA PRO A 171 18.15 12.55 10.89
C PRO A 171 19.15 12.68 12.03
N THR A 172 18.90 13.61 12.95
CA THR A 172 19.56 13.62 14.27
C THR A 172 19.04 12.46 15.10
N ILE A 173 19.79 12.08 16.14
CA ILE A 173 19.34 11.00 17.05
C ILE A 173 18.02 11.40 17.74
N ARG A 174 17.84 12.71 17.98
CA ARG A 174 16.65 13.27 18.65
C ARG A 174 15.43 13.32 17.74
N GLU A 175 15.61 13.72 16.49
CA GLU A 175 14.55 13.63 15.48
C GLU A 175 14.10 12.18 15.31
N PHE A 176 15.04 11.23 15.13
CA PHE A 176 14.69 9.82 14.99
C PHE A 176 13.90 9.31 16.21
N GLU A 177 14.39 9.54 17.43
CA GLU A 177 13.71 9.07 18.64
C GLU A 177 12.30 9.69 18.78
N PHE A 178 12.16 10.98 18.53
CA PHE A 178 10.87 11.66 18.64
C PHE A 178 9.86 11.10 17.65
N ALA A 179 10.27 10.89 16.39
CA ALA A 179 9.46 10.21 15.39
C ALA A 179 9.15 8.75 15.77
N ASN A 180 10.10 8.03 16.38
CA ASN A 180 9.94 6.64 16.82
C ASN A 180 8.89 6.52 17.94
N ARG A 181 8.91 7.49 18.89
CA ARG A 181 7.92 7.65 19.97
C ARG A 181 6.52 7.83 19.45
N ALA A 182 6.36 8.68 18.44
CA ALA A 182 5.06 8.98 17.85
C ALA A 182 3.95 9.29 18.89
N GLY A 183 4.32 9.99 19.96
CA GLY A 183 3.42 10.36 21.06
C GLY A 183 3.40 9.41 22.27
N THR A 184 4.14 8.31 22.26
CA THR A 184 4.16 7.35 23.37
C THR A 184 5.37 7.52 24.31
N SER A 185 5.20 7.07 25.56
CA SER A 185 6.24 7.03 26.59
C SER A 185 6.77 5.62 26.88
N THR A 186 6.13 4.59 26.30
CA THR A 186 6.47 3.18 26.47
C THR A 186 7.74 2.78 25.69
N ARG A 187 8.24 1.56 25.94
CA ARG A 187 9.45 1.04 25.30
C ARG A 187 9.32 0.89 23.78
N PHE A 188 8.11 0.66 23.27
CA PHE A 188 7.76 0.65 21.86
C PHE A 188 6.49 1.48 21.68
N TRP A 189 6.19 1.94 20.47
CA TRP A 189 4.94 2.69 20.22
C TRP A 189 3.68 1.86 20.52
N TRP A 190 3.77 0.53 20.53
CA TRP A 190 2.68 -0.39 20.84
C TRP A 190 2.67 -0.91 22.29
N GLY A 191 3.54 -0.39 23.16
CA GLY A 191 3.60 -0.79 24.57
C GLY A 191 4.98 -1.26 25.05
N PRO A 192 5.04 -2.00 26.16
CA PRO A 192 6.31 -2.26 26.85
C PRO A 192 7.10 -3.47 26.32
N GLN A 193 6.47 -4.38 25.58
CA GLN A 193 7.07 -5.65 25.14
C GLN A 193 7.35 -5.67 23.63
N PRO A 194 8.48 -6.27 23.19
CA PRO A 194 8.72 -6.46 21.76
C PRO A 194 7.70 -7.44 21.17
N ASP A 195 7.38 -7.27 19.89
CA ASP A 195 6.41 -8.11 19.18
C ASP A 195 6.95 -8.43 17.77
N VAL A 196 7.18 -9.70 17.46
CA VAL A 196 7.68 -10.16 16.15
C VAL A 196 6.72 -9.83 15.01
N ARG A 197 5.46 -9.51 15.31
CA ARG A 197 4.44 -9.08 14.34
C ARG A 197 4.50 -7.56 14.05
N LYS A 198 5.35 -6.81 14.76
CA LYS A 198 5.45 -5.34 14.63
C LYS A 198 6.85 -4.85 14.30
N MET A 199 7.84 -5.75 14.31
CA MET A 199 9.21 -5.46 13.89
C MET A 199 9.97 -6.74 13.54
N ASN A 200 10.96 -6.62 12.67
CA ASN A 200 11.94 -7.67 12.40
C ASN A 200 13.15 -7.53 13.34
N PHE A 201 13.36 -8.50 14.22
CA PHE A 201 14.49 -8.55 15.13
C PHE A 201 14.94 -10.00 15.38
N GLY A 202 15.90 -10.22 16.27
CA GLY A 202 16.50 -11.54 16.48
C GLY A 202 15.51 -12.66 16.78
N LEU A 203 14.43 -12.38 17.52
CA LEU A 203 13.40 -13.38 17.82
C LEU A 203 12.40 -13.59 16.69
N SER A 204 12.40 -12.75 15.66
CA SER A 204 11.64 -12.99 14.43
C SER A 204 12.22 -14.17 13.64
N MET A 205 13.48 -14.56 13.90
CA MET A 205 14.16 -15.70 13.27
C MET A 205 14.27 -15.64 11.73
N ILE A 206 14.02 -14.48 11.12
CA ILE A 206 14.13 -14.26 9.66
C ILE A 206 15.60 -14.24 9.22
N GLY A 207 16.48 -13.64 10.02
CA GLY A 207 17.93 -13.63 9.78
C GLY A 207 18.42 -12.70 8.66
N HIS A 208 17.53 -11.89 8.08
CA HIS A 208 17.83 -10.86 7.08
C HIS A 208 16.77 -9.75 7.11
N PRO A 209 17.01 -8.59 6.47
CA PRO A 209 16.01 -7.55 6.29
C PRO A 209 14.79 -8.05 5.50
N THR A 210 13.63 -7.49 5.81
CA THR A 210 12.36 -7.71 5.09
C THR A 210 12.04 -6.48 4.24
N PRO A 211 11.18 -6.60 3.20
CA PRO A 211 10.72 -5.45 2.45
C PRO A 211 10.20 -4.34 3.38
N VAL A 212 10.49 -3.09 3.08
CA VAL A 212 9.99 -1.96 3.85
C VAL A 212 8.47 -1.97 3.90
N GLY A 213 7.89 -1.62 5.05
CA GLY A 213 6.44 -1.62 5.23
C GLY A 213 5.80 -2.99 5.40
N SER A 214 6.60 -4.05 5.60
CA SER A 214 6.07 -5.37 5.94
C SER A 214 5.42 -5.42 7.33
N TYR A 215 5.76 -4.46 8.20
CA TYR A 215 5.18 -4.30 9.54
C TYR A 215 4.31 -3.03 9.62
N PRO A 216 3.41 -2.91 10.62
CA PRO A 216 2.60 -1.71 10.79
C PRO A 216 3.42 -0.45 11.05
N PRO A 217 2.96 0.73 10.59
CA PRO A 217 3.58 1.98 10.96
C PRO A 217 3.29 2.31 12.41
N ASN A 218 4.09 3.19 12.99
CA ASN A 218 3.75 3.83 14.26
C ASN A 218 2.56 4.80 14.09
N PRO A 219 1.99 5.37 15.18
CA PRO A 219 0.82 6.25 15.12
C PRO A 219 0.96 7.48 14.21
N TRP A 220 2.17 7.86 13.81
CA TRP A 220 2.44 8.97 12.91
C TRP A 220 2.66 8.56 11.45
N GLY A 221 2.57 7.26 11.13
CA GLY A 221 2.71 6.75 9.77
C GLY A 221 4.13 6.33 9.39
N PHE A 222 5.10 6.32 10.32
CA PHE A 222 6.47 5.88 10.02
C PHE A 222 6.62 4.37 10.17
N TYR A 223 7.21 3.75 9.17
CA TYR A 223 7.45 2.31 9.13
C TYR A 223 8.90 1.99 9.49
N ASP A 224 9.12 0.77 9.98
CA ASP A 224 10.45 0.23 10.27
C ASP A 224 11.28 1.16 11.19
N MET A 225 10.64 1.91 12.10
CA MET A 225 11.33 2.71 13.12
C MET A 225 11.91 1.81 14.23
N HIS A 226 11.29 0.65 14.43
CA HIS A 226 11.81 -0.43 15.26
C HIS A 226 12.16 -1.64 14.38
N GLY A 227 13.37 -2.18 14.54
CA GLY A 227 13.85 -3.38 13.87
C GLY A 227 14.19 -3.17 12.39
N ASN A 228 14.16 -4.28 11.64
CA ASN A 228 14.60 -4.42 10.26
C ASN A 228 16.09 -4.10 10.09
N VAL A 229 16.50 -2.84 10.11
CA VAL A 229 17.92 -2.44 10.12
C VAL A 229 18.15 -1.29 11.09
N TRP A 230 19.34 -1.26 11.68
CA TRP A 230 19.84 -0.09 12.39
C TRP A 230 19.92 1.08 11.43
N GLN A 231 19.49 2.27 11.84
CA GLN A 231 19.41 3.42 10.95
C GLN A 231 20.34 4.53 11.43
N PHE A 232 21.32 4.86 10.59
CA PHE A 232 22.28 5.91 10.88
C PHE A 232 21.61 7.27 11.05
N CYS A 233 22.04 7.97 12.10
CA CYS A 233 21.68 9.31 12.51
C CYS A 233 22.96 10.12 12.73
N THR A 234 22.90 11.45 12.62
CA THR A 234 24.06 12.33 12.78
C THR A 234 23.76 13.49 13.74
N ASP A 235 24.63 13.67 14.74
CA ASP A 235 24.62 14.82 15.64
C ASP A 235 26.00 15.51 15.57
N ALA A 236 26.06 16.72 15.01
CA ALA A 236 27.31 17.50 14.87
C ALA A 236 28.49 16.71 14.24
N GLY A 237 28.21 15.94 13.17
CA GLY A 237 29.23 15.14 12.46
C GLY A 237 29.57 13.81 13.14
N ARG A 238 29.00 13.52 14.32
CA ARG A 238 29.12 12.21 14.96
C ARG A 238 27.93 11.35 14.56
N TYR A 239 28.24 10.16 14.04
CA TYR A 239 27.22 9.21 13.64
C TYR A 239 26.94 8.18 14.73
N SER A 240 25.70 7.74 14.77
CA SER A 240 25.22 6.63 15.59
C SER A 240 24.08 5.96 14.85
N ALA A 241 23.66 4.77 15.26
CA ALA A 241 22.48 4.15 14.66
C ALA A 241 21.38 3.88 15.67
N MET A 242 20.14 4.01 15.22
CA MET A 242 18.94 3.89 16.04
C MET A 242 18.02 2.77 15.55
N GLY A 243 17.11 2.34 16.42
CA GLY A 243 15.93 1.56 16.01
C GLY A 243 16.08 0.03 16.08
N SER A 244 17.29 -0.53 16.26
CA SER A 244 17.59 -1.97 16.22
C SER A 244 17.47 -2.63 14.84
N ALA A 245 17.85 -3.91 14.70
CA ALA A 245 17.90 -4.62 13.42
C ALA A 245 17.41 -6.07 13.54
N PHE A 246 17.24 -6.75 12.39
CA PHE A 246 16.85 -8.16 12.28
C PHE A 246 17.73 -9.13 13.10
N ASN A 247 18.97 -8.75 13.39
CA ASN A 247 19.94 -9.52 14.18
C ASN A 247 20.16 -8.90 15.58
N CYS A 248 19.20 -8.18 16.15
CA CYS A 248 19.29 -7.68 17.53
C CYS A 248 18.55 -8.59 18.51
N PRO A 249 19.14 -8.94 19.68
CA PRO A 249 18.41 -9.64 20.72
C PRO A 249 17.37 -8.70 21.36
N ARG A 250 16.36 -9.26 22.04
CA ARG A 250 15.30 -8.50 22.75
C ARG A 250 15.82 -7.37 23.67
N ARG A 251 17.01 -7.50 24.25
CA ARG A 251 17.59 -6.44 25.10
C ARG A 251 18.10 -5.22 24.33
N TRP A 252 18.30 -5.32 23.01
CA TRP A 252 18.82 -4.24 22.16
C TRP A 252 17.74 -3.61 21.27
N THR A 253 16.48 -3.80 21.64
CA THR A 253 15.31 -3.24 20.95
C THR A 253 14.58 -2.24 21.85
N GLY A 254 13.95 -1.24 21.26
CA GLY A 254 13.21 -0.21 21.98
C GLY A 254 13.26 1.12 21.27
N ILE A 255 12.59 2.11 21.84
CA ILE A 255 12.40 3.44 21.26
C ILE A 255 13.67 4.29 21.24
N ASP A 256 14.53 3.99 22.20
CA ASP A 256 15.82 4.59 22.52
C ASP A 256 16.98 3.63 22.21
N ALA A 257 16.72 2.50 21.55
CA ALA A 257 17.75 1.54 21.16
C ALA A 257 18.79 2.26 20.28
N TRP A 258 20.03 2.26 20.76
CA TRP A 258 21.11 3.09 20.23
C TRP A 258 22.37 2.27 20.07
N GLY A 259 22.83 2.10 18.85
CA GLY A 259 24.08 1.47 18.49
C GLY A 259 25.21 2.49 18.41
N ASN A 260 26.21 2.36 19.29
CA ASN A 260 27.52 2.99 19.09
C ASN A 260 28.53 1.93 18.69
N PHE A 261 29.08 2.13 17.51
CA PHE A 261 29.94 1.21 16.81
C PHE A 261 31.40 1.60 17.13
N TYR A 262 32.11 0.80 17.94
CA TYR A 262 33.43 1.17 18.50
C TYR A 262 34.54 1.35 17.45
N GLU A 263 34.39 0.78 16.26
CA GLU A 263 35.12 1.20 15.08
C GLU A 263 34.33 2.39 14.51
N GLY A 264 34.88 3.60 14.65
CA GLY A 264 34.15 4.84 14.36
C GLY A 264 33.36 4.73 13.04
N PRO A 265 32.13 5.28 12.99
CA PRO A 265 31.14 5.04 11.92
C PRO A 265 31.60 5.48 10.51
N ASN A 266 32.78 6.11 10.40
CA ASN A 266 33.41 6.52 9.15
C ASN A 266 33.90 5.34 8.29
N THR A 267 33.99 4.10 8.80
CA THR A 267 34.52 2.95 8.02
C THR A 267 33.70 1.67 8.08
N MET A 268 32.77 1.52 9.04
CA MET A 268 31.99 0.28 9.15
C MET A 268 30.82 0.22 8.17
N SER A 269 30.90 -0.74 7.25
CA SER A 269 29.80 -1.14 6.38
C SER A 269 29.27 -2.50 6.85
N LEU A 270 28.08 -2.53 7.45
CA LEU A 270 27.47 -3.73 8.02
C LEU A 270 26.15 -4.07 7.37
N LEU A 271 25.84 -5.36 7.33
CA LEU A 271 24.57 -5.82 6.73
C LEU A 271 23.36 -5.62 7.61
N SER A 272 23.58 -5.20 8.85
CA SER A 272 22.53 -4.84 9.80
C SER A 272 22.28 -3.33 9.89
N THR A 273 23.02 -2.51 9.15
CA THR A 273 22.92 -1.04 9.19
C THR A 273 22.51 -0.48 7.83
N GLY A 274 21.55 0.44 7.84
CA GLY A 274 21.11 1.27 6.73
C GLY A 274 20.83 2.69 7.21
N PHE A 275 19.96 3.41 6.52
CA PHE A 275 19.62 4.78 6.90
C PHE A 275 18.24 5.19 6.36
N ARG A 276 17.72 6.30 6.88
CA ARG A 276 16.58 7.02 6.35
C ARG A 276 16.94 8.50 6.20
N VAL A 277 16.14 9.27 5.48
CA VAL A 277 16.45 10.67 5.19
C VAL A 277 15.50 11.62 5.91
N ALA A 278 16.05 12.72 6.40
CA ALA A 278 15.31 13.87 6.90
C ALA A 278 15.47 15.05 5.92
N CYS A 279 14.52 15.98 5.97
CA CYS A 279 14.57 17.25 5.25
C CYS A 279 14.16 18.38 6.18
N ASP A 280 14.76 19.55 6.01
CA ASP A 280 14.46 20.72 6.84
C ASP A 280 13.01 21.22 6.60
N ALA A 281 12.35 21.73 7.66
CA ALA A 281 10.91 21.99 7.66
C ALA A 281 10.43 23.01 6.63
N ASP A 282 11.18 24.09 6.47
CA ASP A 282 10.94 25.20 5.54
C ASP A 282 11.01 24.76 4.07
N GLN A 283 11.61 23.60 3.80
CA GLN A 283 11.77 23.03 2.47
C GLN A 283 10.64 22.05 2.10
N GLY A 284 9.62 21.92 2.97
CA GLY A 284 8.52 20.95 2.92
C GLY A 284 7.38 21.21 1.93
N THR A 285 7.49 22.25 1.11
CA THR A 285 6.48 22.55 0.08
C THR A 285 6.72 21.71 -1.16
N SER A 286 5.64 21.35 -1.86
CA SER A 286 5.72 20.56 -3.09
C SER A 286 6.42 21.34 -4.20
N ARG A 287 7.38 20.71 -4.90
CA ARG A 287 8.21 21.33 -5.95
C ARG A 287 7.95 20.74 -7.33
N PRO A 288 8.26 21.45 -8.43
CA PRO A 288 8.00 20.95 -9.79
C PRO A 288 8.53 19.53 -10.07
N GLY A 289 9.68 19.13 -9.49
CA GLY A 289 10.26 17.81 -9.68
C GLY A 289 9.72 16.68 -8.79
N ASP A 290 8.85 16.98 -7.82
CA ASP A 290 8.25 15.95 -6.95
C ASP A 290 7.38 14.99 -7.76
N LEU A 291 7.25 13.73 -7.30
CA LEU A 291 6.18 12.84 -7.77
C LEU A 291 4.85 13.44 -7.32
N LYS A 292 4.32 14.31 -8.16
CA LYS A 292 3.04 14.96 -7.97
C LYS A 292 1.95 14.12 -8.62
N LYS A 293 0.74 14.28 -8.09
CA LYS A 293 -0.47 14.18 -8.90
C LYS A 293 -0.19 14.84 -10.27
N PRO A 294 -0.59 14.24 -11.40
CA PRO A 294 -0.65 14.98 -12.65
C PRO A 294 -1.25 16.37 -12.40
N ALA A 295 -0.56 17.44 -12.81
CA ALA A 295 -1.00 18.80 -12.57
C ALA A 295 -2.29 19.02 -13.34
N VAL A 296 -3.41 18.85 -12.65
CA VAL A 296 -4.71 19.05 -13.26
C VAL A 296 -5.49 20.00 -12.40
N ALA A 297 -5.82 21.13 -13.03
CA ALA A 297 -6.65 22.15 -12.44
C ALA A 297 -8.06 21.56 -12.23
N PRO A 298 -8.56 21.51 -10.99
CA PRO A 298 -9.98 21.30 -10.79
C PRO A 298 -10.74 22.51 -11.36
N ALA A 299 -11.77 22.26 -12.15
CA ALA A 299 -12.86 23.21 -12.29
C ALA A 299 -13.77 23.00 -11.07
N GLY A 300 -13.78 23.93 -10.13
CA GLY A 300 -14.69 23.88 -8.96
C GLY A 300 -16.17 23.98 -9.39
N GLY A 301 -17.09 23.60 -8.49
CA GLY A 301 -18.56 23.56 -8.73
C GLY A 301 -19.06 22.24 -9.33
N THR A 302 -20.39 21.99 -9.43
CA THR A 302 -20.96 20.80 -10.12
C THR A 302 -20.12 20.42 -11.33
N GLY A 303 -19.72 19.15 -11.46
CA GLY A 303 -18.74 18.74 -12.46
C GLY A 303 -19.03 19.36 -13.82
N PRO A 304 -18.03 19.80 -14.58
CA PRO A 304 -18.31 20.38 -15.88
C PRO A 304 -18.98 19.32 -16.78
N GLN A 305 -20.18 19.63 -17.28
CA GLN A 305 -20.58 19.09 -18.57
C GLN A 305 -19.55 19.58 -19.58
N PHE A 306 -18.77 18.67 -20.15
CA PHE A 306 -17.77 19.03 -21.15
C PHE A 306 -18.46 19.26 -22.49
N PRO A 307 -18.51 20.50 -23.02
CA PRO A 307 -19.03 20.72 -24.37
C PRO A 307 -18.21 19.95 -25.40
N GLU A 308 -16.94 19.66 -25.12
CA GLU A 308 -16.04 18.85 -25.94
C GLU A 308 -16.31 17.36 -25.90
N LEU A 309 -17.12 16.84 -24.97
CA LEU A 309 -17.58 15.46 -25.02
C LEU A 309 -19.03 15.38 -25.50
N GLU A 310 -19.28 14.45 -26.40
CA GLU A 310 -20.61 13.96 -26.72
C GLU A 310 -20.73 12.56 -26.13
N ILE A 311 -21.59 12.42 -25.12
CA ILE A 311 -21.84 11.16 -24.43
C ILE A 311 -23.26 10.73 -24.73
N THR A 312 -23.42 9.56 -25.36
CA THR A 312 -24.73 8.99 -25.66
C THR A 312 -24.84 7.60 -25.07
N VAL A 313 -25.95 7.34 -24.40
CA VAL A 313 -26.27 6.03 -23.84
C VAL A 313 -27.20 5.32 -24.81
N GLY A 314 -26.76 4.18 -25.33
CA GLY A 314 -27.56 3.37 -26.22
C GLY A 314 -28.53 2.45 -25.45
N LYS A 315 -29.31 1.68 -26.22
CA LYS A 315 -30.25 0.71 -25.66
C LYS A 315 -29.51 -0.41 -24.95
N ARG A 316 -30.07 -0.86 -23.82
CA ARG A 316 -29.58 -2.01 -23.07
C ARG A 316 -29.61 -3.28 -23.93
N ILE A 317 -28.59 -4.10 -23.79
CA ILE A 317 -28.42 -5.38 -24.48
C ILE A 317 -28.56 -6.49 -23.45
N ASP A 318 -29.51 -7.41 -23.61
CA ASP A 318 -29.54 -8.60 -22.76
C ASP A 318 -28.35 -9.50 -23.13
N MET A 319 -27.43 -9.67 -22.19
CA MET A 319 -26.26 -10.54 -22.37
C MET A 319 -26.49 -11.91 -21.76
N GLY A 320 -27.69 -12.19 -21.21
CA GLY A 320 -28.10 -13.50 -20.68
C GLY A 320 -27.60 -13.80 -19.27
N THR A 321 -27.73 -15.05 -18.85
CA THR A 321 -27.37 -15.52 -17.50
C THR A 321 -25.86 -15.66 -17.31
N ILE A 322 -25.41 -15.50 -16.08
CA ILE A 322 -24.03 -15.76 -15.64
C ILE A 322 -24.02 -16.68 -14.40
N PRO A 323 -22.93 -17.42 -14.14
CA PRO A 323 -22.87 -18.39 -13.05
C PRO A 323 -22.58 -17.76 -11.67
N THR A 324 -22.22 -16.48 -11.63
CA THR A 324 -21.69 -15.79 -10.43
C THR A 324 -22.45 -14.49 -10.19
N ASN A 325 -22.34 -13.96 -8.97
CA ASN A 325 -22.89 -12.65 -8.58
C ASN A 325 -22.00 -11.45 -9.01
N ALA A 326 -20.95 -11.71 -9.79
CA ALA A 326 -20.04 -10.73 -10.37
C ALA A 326 -19.84 -11.00 -11.87
N ALA A 327 -19.77 -9.95 -12.68
CA ALA A 327 -19.60 -10.04 -14.13
C ALA A 327 -18.17 -9.66 -14.49
N PHE A 328 -17.51 -10.51 -15.27
CA PHE A 328 -16.15 -10.30 -15.77
C PHE A 328 -16.22 -10.24 -17.29
N PHE A 329 -15.94 -9.07 -17.83
CA PHE A 329 -16.18 -8.79 -19.24
C PHE A 329 -14.95 -8.22 -19.92
N MET A 330 -14.57 -8.83 -21.05
CA MET A 330 -13.53 -8.30 -21.91
C MET A 330 -13.87 -8.46 -23.39
N VAL A 331 -13.27 -7.58 -24.19
CA VAL A 331 -13.24 -7.68 -25.64
C VAL A 331 -11.79 -7.86 -26.05
N THR A 332 -11.50 -8.95 -26.74
CA THR A 332 -10.18 -9.21 -27.31
C THR A 332 -9.95 -8.34 -28.55
N GLY A 333 -8.69 -8.14 -28.95
CA GLY A 333 -8.30 -7.30 -30.09
C GLY A 333 -8.88 -7.75 -31.43
N ASN A 334 -9.33 -9.02 -31.56
CA ASN A 334 -10.04 -9.49 -32.75
C ASN A 334 -11.57 -9.28 -32.67
N GLY A 335 -12.08 -8.67 -31.60
CA GLY A 335 -13.49 -8.41 -31.38
C GLY A 335 -14.27 -9.52 -30.68
N THR A 336 -13.64 -10.60 -30.21
CA THR A 336 -14.34 -11.64 -29.43
C THR A 336 -14.68 -11.12 -28.05
N TRP A 337 -15.96 -11.18 -27.68
CA TRP A 337 -16.49 -10.86 -26.36
C TRP A 337 -16.38 -12.06 -25.46
N ILE A 338 -15.90 -11.88 -24.24
CA ILE A 338 -15.83 -12.93 -23.21
C ILE A 338 -16.55 -12.39 -21.99
N LEU A 339 -17.57 -13.11 -21.54
CA LEU A 339 -18.35 -12.80 -20.34
C LEU A 339 -18.37 -14.06 -19.46
N ASN A 340 -17.67 -14.03 -18.34
CA ASN A 340 -17.60 -15.16 -17.39
C ASN A 340 -17.26 -16.50 -18.08
N ASN A 341 -18.22 -17.40 -18.22
CA ASN A 341 -18.09 -18.75 -18.78
C ASN A 341 -18.62 -18.88 -20.22
N LYS A 342 -18.75 -17.77 -20.95
CA LYS A 342 -19.20 -17.77 -22.34
C LYS A 342 -18.47 -16.72 -23.18
N ARG A 343 -18.39 -16.98 -24.48
CA ARG A 343 -17.78 -16.08 -25.46
C ARG A 343 -18.68 -15.88 -26.68
N SER A 344 -18.55 -14.74 -27.33
CA SER A 344 -19.31 -14.37 -28.53
C SER A 344 -18.39 -13.75 -29.57
N THR A 345 -18.54 -14.17 -30.82
CA THR A 345 -17.80 -13.62 -31.99
C THR A 345 -18.66 -12.71 -32.86
N ASP A 346 -19.93 -12.50 -32.48
CA ASP A 346 -20.91 -11.72 -33.24
C ASP A 346 -21.52 -10.58 -32.42
N ARG A 347 -20.73 -10.05 -31.48
CA ARG A 347 -21.06 -8.91 -30.61
C ARG A 347 -22.28 -9.18 -29.70
N GLY A 348 -22.28 -10.37 -29.08
CA GLY A 348 -23.26 -10.77 -28.08
C GLY A 348 -24.59 -11.29 -28.63
N LYS A 349 -24.73 -11.47 -29.95
CA LYS A 349 -25.95 -12.04 -30.55
C LYS A 349 -26.06 -13.54 -30.28
N THR A 350 -24.94 -14.26 -30.37
CA THR A 350 -24.84 -15.67 -29.98
C THR A 350 -23.70 -15.88 -28.98
N TRP A 351 -23.89 -16.86 -28.08
CA TRP A 351 -22.95 -17.18 -27.01
C TRP A 351 -22.58 -18.65 -27.04
N HIS A 352 -21.28 -18.92 -26.98
CA HIS A 352 -20.72 -20.26 -26.88
C HIS A 352 -20.09 -20.45 -25.50
N PRO A 353 -20.29 -21.60 -24.84
CA PRO A 353 -19.62 -21.90 -23.58
C PRO A 353 -18.09 -21.85 -23.71
N CYS A 354 -17.43 -21.37 -22.66
CA CYS A 354 -15.98 -21.40 -22.51
C CYS A 354 -15.60 -21.55 -21.03
N SER A 355 -14.31 -21.69 -20.73
CA SER A 355 -13.86 -21.67 -19.33
C SER A 355 -14.12 -20.32 -18.68
N GLN A 356 -14.45 -20.32 -17.39
CA GLN A 356 -14.67 -19.10 -16.59
C GLN A 356 -13.45 -18.17 -16.64
N LEU A 357 -13.65 -16.93 -17.09
CA LEU A 357 -12.72 -15.82 -16.98
C LEU A 357 -12.51 -15.46 -15.50
N GLY A 358 -11.26 -15.22 -15.10
CA GLY A 358 -10.91 -14.76 -13.76
C GLY A 358 -11.26 -13.29 -13.53
N GLU A 359 -10.99 -12.79 -12.33
CA GLU A 359 -11.31 -11.41 -11.94
C GLU A 359 -10.25 -10.39 -12.40
N ALA A 360 -8.97 -10.78 -12.40
CA ALA A 360 -7.90 -9.99 -13.01
C ALA A 360 -7.55 -10.58 -14.38
N PHE A 361 -7.49 -9.75 -15.40
CA PHE A 361 -7.20 -10.20 -16.77
C PHE A 361 -6.69 -9.07 -17.64
N CYS A 362 -5.90 -9.42 -18.65
CA CYS A 362 -5.58 -8.55 -19.76
C CYS A 362 -5.28 -9.38 -21.02
N GLN A 363 -5.31 -8.71 -22.17
CA GLN A 363 -4.71 -9.26 -23.39
C GLN A 363 -3.30 -8.69 -23.53
N LEU A 364 -2.34 -9.60 -23.68
CA LEU A 364 -0.94 -9.30 -23.93
C LEU A 364 -0.74 -8.81 -25.37
N LYS A 365 0.37 -8.14 -25.62
CA LYS A 365 0.74 -7.56 -26.93
C LYS A 365 0.78 -8.59 -28.06
N ASP A 366 1.07 -9.85 -27.76
CA ASP A 366 1.06 -10.96 -28.73
C ASP A 366 -0.32 -11.59 -28.95
N GLY A 367 -1.37 -11.01 -28.37
CA GLY A 367 -2.75 -11.49 -28.47
C GLY A 367 -3.13 -12.54 -27.43
N THR A 368 -2.20 -13.06 -26.64
CA THR A 368 -2.49 -14.00 -25.55
C THR A 368 -3.36 -13.32 -24.49
N VAL A 369 -4.47 -13.93 -24.11
CA VAL A 369 -5.24 -13.53 -22.92
C VAL A 369 -4.65 -14.23 -21.70
N ILE A 370 -4.30 -13.46 -20.67
CA ILE A 370 -3.91 -13.96 -19.35
C ILE A 370 -4.97 -13.54 -18.33
N SER A 371 -5.29 -14.45 -17.40
CA SER A 371 -6.28 -14.20 -16.35
C SER A 371 -5.89 -14.89 -15.05
N VAL A 372 -6.14 -14.23 -13.93
CA VAL A 372 -5.95 -14.72 -12.58
C VAL A 372 -7.32 -14.84 -11.90
N PRO A 373 -7.79 -16.05 -11.58
CA PRO A 373 -9.03 -16.24 -10.84
C PRO A 373 -8.91 -15.81 -9.38
N SER A 374 -9.96 -15.17 -8.88
CA SER A 374 -10.25 -14.88 -7.47
C SER A 374 -11.59 -15.51 -7.07
N VAL A 375 -11.99 -15.40 -5.80
CA VAL A 375 -13.15 -16.11 -5.20
C VAL A 375 -14.41 -15.98 -6.05
N ASP A 376 -14.74 -14.75 -6.47
CA ASP A 376 -15.96 -14.47 -7.25
C ASP A 376 -15.92 -15.02 -8.69
N SER A 377 -14.75 -15.46 -9.15
CA SER A 377 -14.51 -16.04 -10.48
C SER A 377 -14.15 -17.54 -10.45
N GLY A 378 -14.46 -18.22 -9.34
CA GLY A 378 -14.16 -19.65 -9.14
C GLY A 378 -12.70 -19.94 -8.80
N GLY A 379 -11.96 -18.92 -8.36
CA GLY A 379 -10.62 -19.04 -7.79
C GLY A 379 -10.64 -19.19 -6.27
N SER A 380 -9.49 -18.94 -5.65
CA SER A 380 -9.37 -18.95 -4.19
C SER A 380 -8.55 -17.75 -3.75
N VAL A 381 -8.78 -17.29 -2.52
CA VAL A 381 -7.87 -16.36 -1.87
C VAL A 381 -6.48 -16.98 -1.79
N VAL A 382 -5.44 -16.22 -2.14
CA VAL A 382 -4.05 -16.66 -2.02
C VAL A 382 -3.69 -16.65 -0.54
N ARG A 383 -3.57 -17.82 0.09
CA ARG A 383 -3.20 -17.96 1.50
C ARG A 383 -1.73 -18.33 1.64
N PHE A 384 -1.08 -17.75 2.63
CA PHE A 384 0.34 -17.98 2.89
C PHE A 384 0.45 -18.79 4.18
N ALA A 385 0.77 -20.07 4.05
CA ALA A 385 0.78 -21.02 5.18
C ALA A 385 1.81 -20.64 6.25
N ASP A 386 2.97 -20.16 5.82
CA ASP A 386 3.98 -19.55 6.67
C ASP A 386 4.22 -18.10 6.20
N PRO A 387 3.65 -17.10 6.91
CA PRO A 387 3.87 -15.69 6.61
C PRO A 387 5.36 -15.33 6.59
N LEU A 388 6.21 -15.98 7.40
CA LEU A 388 7.65 -15.65 7.44
C LEU A 388 8.36 -16.04 6.14
N SER A 389 7.99 -17.16 5.54
CA SER A 389 8.49 -17.55 4.21
C SER A 389 7.94 -16.65 3.10
N GLY A 390 6.71 -16.14 3.26
CA GLY A 390 6.01 -15.36 2.24
C GLY A 390 5.70 -16.14 0.96
N LYS A 391 5.84 -17.46 0.93
CA LYS A 391 5.63 -18.28 -0.28
C LYS A 391 4.19 -18.79 -0.35
N SER A 392 3.60 -18.69 -1.52
CA SER A 392 2.32 -19.31 -1.85
C SER A 392 2.24 -19.61 -3.35
N THR A 393 1.05 -19.99 -3.81
CA THR A 393 0.75 -20.19 -5.23
C THR A 393 -0.57 -19.54 -5.59
N LEU A 394 -0.72 -19.18 -6.86
CA LEU A 394 -1.99 -18.74 -7.44
C LEU A 394 -2.20 -19.39 -8.81
N GLN A 395 -3.46 -19.52 -9.20
CA GLN A 395 -3.81 -20.07 -10.51
C GLN A 395 -3.72 -18.97 -11.58
N VAL A 396 -3.09 -19.30 -12.70
CA VAL A 396 -3.01 -18.42 -13.87
C VAL A 396 -3.58 -19.18 -15.06
N LYS A 397 -4.56 -18.57 -15.72
CA LYS A 397 -5.18 -19.06 -16.94
C LYS A 397 -4.62 -18.30 -18.14
N THR A 398 -4.38 -19.00 -19.23
CA THR A 398 -3.86 -18.42 -20.48
C THR A 398 -4.58 -18.99 -21.69
N SER A 399 -4.78 -18.17 -22.72
CA SER A 399 -5.32 -18.58 -24.01
C SER A 399 -4.70 -17.78 -25.14
N SER A 400 -4.32 -18.45 -26.22
CA SER A 400 -3.77 -17.83 -27.43
C SER A 400 -4.75 -17.85 -28.61
N ASP A 401 -6.00 -18.23 -28.37
CA ASP A 401 -7.03 -18.44 -29.39
C ASP A 401 -8.36 -17.77 -29.02
N ASN A 402 -8.26 -16.59 -28.41
CA ASN A 402 -9.39 -15.75 -27.98
C ASN A 402 -10.33 -16.49 -27.03
N TRP A 403 -9.73 -17.16 -26.04
CA TRP A 403 -10.42 -17.86 -24.95
C TRP A 403 -11.25 -19.07 -25.41
N LYS A 404 -10.94 -19.62 -26.59
CA LYS A 404 -11.54 -20.86 -27.07
C LYS A 404 -10.96 -22.07 -26.34
N THR A 405 -9.63 -22.11 -26.16
CA THR A 405 -8.93 -23.08 -25.32
C THR A 405 -8.19 -22.36 -24.19
N VAL A 406 -8.33 -22.87 -22.97
CA VAL A 406 -7.74 -22.26 -21.77
C VAL A 406 -6.81 -23.24 -21.09
N LYS A 407 -5.57 -22.82 -20.89
CA LYS A 407 -4.55 -23.54 -20.13
C LYS A 407 -4.44 -22.93 -18.74
N THR A 408 -4.69 -23.73 -17.71
CA THR A 408 -4.52 -23.33 -16.30
C THR A 408 -3.18 -23.83 -15.79
N ARG A 409 -2.45 -22.99 -15.04
CA ARG A 409 -1.21 -23.36 -14.37
C ARG A 409 -1.20 -22.84 -12.93
N THR A 410 -0.60 -23.63 -12.04
CA THR A 410 -0.21 -23.15 -10.72
C THR A 410 1.08 -22.34 -10.86
N SER A 411 1.06 -21.09 -10.41
CA SER A 411 2.18 -20.15 -10.46
C SER A 411 2.67 -19.86 -9.06
N SER A 412 3.99 -19.71 -8.88
CA SER A 412 4.54 -19.34 -7.57
C SER A 412 4.33 -17.86 -7.31
N ILE A 413 4.09 -17.52 -6.05
CA ILE A 413 4.04 -16.13 -5.60
C ILE A 413 4.80 -15.98 -4.29
N HIS A 414 5.58 -14.91 -4.18
CA HIS A 414 6.34 -14.60 -2.99
C HIS A 414 6.05 -13.17 -2.52
N VAL A 415 5.36 -13.08 -1.39
CA VAL A 415 5.01 -11.85 -0.68
C VAL A 415 5.38 -12.04 0.79
N PRO A 416 6.53 -11.50 1.25
CA PRO A 416 6.97 -11.63 2.64
C PRO A 416 5.92 -11.13 3.64
N LEU A 417 5.75 -11.88 4.72
CA LEU A 417 4.77 -11.63 5.79
C LEU A 417 3.32 -11.65 5.36
N ALA A 418 2.97 -12.02 4.12
CA ALA A 418 1.58 -12.12 3.73
C ALA A 418 0.81 -13.12 4.59
N GLU A 419 -0.44 -12.79 4.96
CA GLU A 419 -1.40 -13.76 5.50
C GLU A 419 -2.27 -14.27 4.36
N PHE A 420 -2.90 -13.34 3.63
CA PHE A 420 -3.70 -13.65 2.46
C PHE A 420 -3.85 -12.45 1.53
N PHE A 421 -4.08 -12.70 0.25
CA PHE A 421 -4.38 -11.68 -0.76
C PHE A 421 -5.37 -12.19 -1.82
N TRP A 422 -6.22 -11.29 -2.32
CA TRP A 422 -7.05 -11.48 -3.50
C TRP A 422 -6.45 -10.75 -4.69
N ALA A 423 -6.37 -11.44 -5.82
CA ALA A 423 -6.01 -10.83 -7.10
C ALA A 423 -7.27 -10.25 -7.74
N VAL A 424 -7.34 -8.92 -7.86
CA VAL A 424 -8.53 -8.22 -8.36
C VAL A 424 -8.13 -7.27 -9.46
N ARG A 425 -8.82 -7.42 -10.60
CA ARG A 425 -8.81 -6.60 -11.82
C ARG A 425 -7.45 -6.21 -12.38
N GLY A 426 -6.73 -5.34 -11.67
CA GLY A 426 -5.55 -4.64 -12.15
C GLY A 426 -4.42 -5.57 -12.56
N LEU A 427 -4.40 -5.94 -13.84
CA LEU A 427 -3.37 -6.73 -14.50
C LEU A 427 -2.97 -6.02 -15.78
N VAL A 428 -1.73 -5.57 -15.88
CA VAL A 428 -1.23 -4.86 -17.08
C VAL A 428 0.12 -5.42 -17.52
N GLU A 429 0.37 -5.36 -18.83
CA GLU A 429 1.69 -5.62 -19.41
C GLU A 429 2.43 -4.29 -19.63
N LEU A 430 3.69 -4.24 -19.19
CA LEU A 430 4.60 -3.12 -19.42
C LEU A 430 5.29 -3.22 -20.78
N ASP A 431 5.98 -2.16 -21.19
CA ASP A 431 6.71 -2.16 -22.47
C ASP A 431 7.86 -3.16 -22.55
N ASP A 432 8.47 -3.47 -21.40
CA ASP A 432 9.52 -4.46 -21.27
C ASP A 432 8.99 -5.90 -21.12
N GLY A 433 7.68 -6.12 -21.28
CA GLY A 433 7.03 -7.43 -21.19
C GLY A 433 6.80 -7.94 -19.77
N ARG A 434 7.17 -7.15 -18.74
CA ARG A 434 6.79 -7.49 -17.36
C ARG A 434 5.29 -7.35 -17.17
N LEU A 435 4.73 -8.24 -16.35
CA LEU A 435 3.35 -8.16 -15.92
C LEU A 435 3.28 -7.58 -14.52
N LEU A 436 2.35 -6.65 -14.30
CA LEU A 436 2.04 -6.09 -13.00
C LEU A 436 0.63 -6.50 -12.60
N LEU A 437 0.47 -6.96 -11.36
CA LEU A 437 -0.80 -7.37 -10.79
C LEU A 437 -1.02 -6.66 -9.44
N THR A 438 -2.13 -5.94 -9.32
CA THR A 438 -2.58 -5.46 -8.02
C THR A 438 -3.29 -6.55 -7.25
N MET A 439 -3.04 -6.59 -5.95
CA MET A 439 -3.75 -7.47 -5.03
C MET A 439 -4.14 -6.70 -3.78
N TYR A 440 -5.27 -7.02 -3.17
CA TYR A 440 -5.62 -6.50 -1.85
C TYR A 440 -5.67 -7.62 -0.81
N GLY A 441 -5.35 -7.29 0.42
CA GLY A 441 -5.25 -8.29 1.47
C GLY A 441 -4.46 -7.78 2.65
N ARG A 442 -3.76 -8.68 3.33
CA ARG A 442 -3.19 -8.41 4.64
C ARG A 442 -1.79 -8.97 4.79
N LEU A 443 -0.90 -8.15 5.36
CA LEU A 443 0.36 -8.62 5.92
C LEU A 443 0.20 -8.92 7.42
N ASN A 444 0.98 -9.89 7.90
CA ASN A 444 1.06 -10.24 9.31
C ASN A 444 1.52 -9.02 10.10
N GLY A 445 0.66 -8.59 11.02
CA GLY A 445 0.86 -7.37 11.78
C GLY A 445 -0.15 -6.29 11.46
N ASP A 446 -0.76 -6.26 10.26
CA ASP A 446 -1.80 -5.27 9.93
C ASP A 446 -2.93 -5.34 10.96
N ARG A 447 -3.30 -4.20 11.56
CA ARG A 447 -4.32 -4.13 12.61
C ARG A 447 -5.27 -2.97 12.39
N VAL A 448 -6.51 -3.18 12.81
CA VAL A 448 -7.42 -2.10 13.17
C VAL A 448 -6.88 -1.42 14.43
N ARG A 449 -6.94 -0.08 14.51
CA ARG A 449 -6.56 0.62 15.74
C ARG A 449 -7.51 0.23 16.89
N GLU A 450 -7.00 0.17 18.12
CA GLU A 450 -7.79 -0.12 19.34
C GLU A 450 -8.84 0.96 19.65
N ASP A 451 -8.64 2.19 19.15
CA ASP A 451 -9.55 3.32 19.27
C ASP A 451 -10.33 3.59 17.98
N SER A 452 -10.24 2.70 16.98
CA SER A 452 -11.07 2.82 15.79
C SER A 452 -12.52 2.78 16.26
N PRO A 453 -13.38 3.71 15.81
CA PRO A 453 -14.77 3.77 16.21
C PRO A 453 -15.44 2.40 16.10
N VAL A 454 -15.02 1.59 15.12
CA VAL A 454 -15.59 0.30 14.77
C VAL A 454 -14.80 -0.91 15.31
N ALA A 455 -13.76 -0.67 16.11
CA ALA A 455 -12.94 -1.72 16.68
C ALA A 455 -13.25 -1.88 18.16
N TYR A 456 -14.22 -2.72 18.48
CA TYR A 456 -14.10 -3.69 19.58
C TYR A 456 -15.37 -4.55 19.67
N GLU A 457 -15.64 -5.34 18.64
CA GLU A 457 -16.40 -6.56 18.86
C GLU A 457 -15.40 -7.71 18.95
N MET A 458 -15.18 -8.22 20.16
CA MET A 458 -14.41 -9.45 20.36
C MET A 458 -15.05 -10.56 19.51
N GLY A 459 -14.36 -10.99 18.45
CA GLY A 459 -14.85 -12.00 17.51
C GLY A 459 -15.13 -11.50 16.10
N ASN A 460 -15.02 -10.20 15.83
CA ASN A 460 -15.31 -9.66 14.51
C ASN A 460 -14.03 -9.55 13.65
N PRO A 461 -13.90 -10.31 12.55
CA PRO A 461 -12.66 -10.42 11.79
C PRO A 461 -12.35 -9.21 10.90
N TRP A 462 -13.13 -8.11 10.89
CA TRP A 462 -12.95 -7.02 9.92
C TRP A 462 -11.52 -6.47 9.87
N ILE A 463 -10.95 -6.56 8.67
CA ILE A 463 -9.51 -6.55 8.42
C ILE A 463 -9.12 -5.17 7.91
N LYS A 464 -8.07 -4.55 8.47
CA LYS A 464 -7.38 -3.45 7.77
C LYS A 464 -6.53 -4.06 6.67
N THR A 465 -7.07 -4.01 5.46
CA THR A 465 -6.40 -4.42 4.24
C THR A 465 -5.53 -3.30 3.67
N ARG A 466 -4.62 -3.71 2.80
CA ARG A 466 -3.79 -2.86 1.96
C ARG A 466 -3.87 -3.33 0.52
N VAL A 467 -3.51 -2.43 -0.40
CA VAL A 467 -3.26 -2.78 -1.79
C VAL A 467 -1.75 -2.91 -2.01
N ILE A 468 -1.33 -4.03 -2.59
CA ILE A 468 0.05 -4.30 -2.99
C ILE A 468 0.14 -4.47 -4.50
N MET A 469 1.36 -4.32 -5.00
CA MET A 469 1.73 -4.65 -6.36
C MET A 469 2.63 -5.88 -6.34
N VAL A 470 2.35 -6.85 -7.20
CA VAL A 470 3.28 -7.95 -7.51
C VAL A 470 3.64 -7.91 -8.98
N GLN A 471 4.85 -8.35 -9.32
CA GLN A 471 5.34 -8.38 -10.69
C GLN A 471 5.73 -9.79 -11.13
N SER A 472 5.57 -10.06 -12.42
CA SER A 472 6.12 -11.24 -13.09
C SER A 472 7.02 -10.82 -14.25
N LYS A 473 8.19 -11.48 -14.35
CA LYS A 473 9.16 -11.31 -15.44
C LYS A 473 9.17 -12.49 -16.42
N ASP A 474 8.33 -13.49 -16.17
CA ASP A 474 8.33 -14.78 -16.87
C ASP A 474 6.92 -15.16 -17.36
N ARG A 475 6.14 -14.13 -17.72
CA ARG A 475 4.78 -14.24 -18.27
C ARG A 475 3.81 -14.97 -17.34
N GLY A 476 3.85 -14.60 -16.06
CA GLY A 476 2.95 -15.04 -15.02
C GLY A 476 3.29 -16.40 -14.41
N ARG A 477 4.47 -17.00 -14.69
CA ARG A 477 4.87 -18.28 -14.08
C ARG A 477 5.31 -18.10 -12.62
N SER A 478 5.93 -16.97 -12.32
CA SER A 478 6.28 -16.57 -10.96
C SER A 478 5.96 -15.08 -10.72
N TRP A 479 5.55 -14.78 -9.49
CA TRP A 479 5.17 -13.46 -9.03
C TRP A 479 5.96 -13.07 -7.79
N GLN A 480 6.49 -11.84 -7.77
CA GLN A 480 7.26 -11.31 -6.66
C GLN A 480 6.65 -10.00 -6.18
N TYR A 481 6.60 -9.81 -4.86
CA TYR A 481 6.24 -8.52 -4.27
C TYR A 481 7.07 -7.38 -4.86
N LEU A 482 6.38 -6.36 -5.38
CA LEU A 482 7.00 -5.18 -5.97
C LEU A 482 6.93 -3.97 -5.06
N SER A 483 5.76 -3.67 -4.49
CA SER A 483 5.58 -2.53 -3.57
C SER A 483 4.24 -2.61 -2.82
N THR A 484 4.09 -1.79 -1.78
CA THR A 484 2.78 -1.42 -1.26
C THR A 484 2.27 -0.26 -2.12
N VAL A 485 1.08 -0.40 -2.71
CA VAL A 485 0.42 0.66 -3.48
C VAL A 485 -0.23 1.65 -2.52
N SER A 486 -0.92 1.13 -1.50
CA SER A 486 -1.56 1.94 -0.48
C SER A 486 -1.84 1.13 0.78
N TYR A 487 -1.58 1.74 1.93
CA TYR A 487 -2.02 1.26 3.23
C TYR A 487 -2.22 2.45 4.17
N ASN A 488 -3.45 2.65 4.65
CA ASN A 488 -3.75 3.60 5.70
C ASN A 488 -4.70 2.96 6.71
N PRO A 489 -4.21 2.60 7.92
CA PRO A 489 -5.06 1.98 8.93
C PRO A 489 -6.13 2.93 9.51
N GLN A 490 -6.06 4.23 9.20
CA GLN A 490 -7.02 5.25 9.64
C GLN A 490 -8.15 5.47 8.62
N LEU A 491 -7.98 5.06 7.36
CA LEU A 491 -8.98 5.32 6.31
C LEU A 491 -9.98 4.16 6.20
N GLY A 492 -11.25 4.55 6.06
CA GLY A 492 -12.39 3.68 5.83
C GLY A 492 -12.56 2.55 6.85
N PHE A 493 -13.40 1.57 6.51
CA PHE A 493 -13.74 0.45 7.41
C PHE A 493 -12.75 -0.70 7.23
N GLU A 494 -12.62 -1.23 6.01
CA GLU A 494 -11.74 -2.35 5.64
C GLU A 494 -10.30 -1.92 5.26
N GLY A 495 -9.97 -0.62 5.31
CA GLY A 495 -8.72 -0.13 4.69
C GLY A 495 -8.81 -0.14 3.17
N GLN A 496 -7.70 0.21 2.49
CA GLN A 496 -7.68 0.21 1.03
C GLN A 496 -7.74 -1.20 0.45
N ASN A 497 -8.68 -1.44 -0.44
CA ASN A 497 -8.87 -2.71 -1.11
C ASN A 497 -9.47 -2.56 -2.52
N GLU A 498 -9.72 -3.70 -3.18
CA GLU A 498 -10.33 -3.83 -4.51
C GLU A 498 -9.86 -2.75 -5.48
N SER A 499 -8.72 -3.00 -6.10
CA SER A 499 -8.09 -2.04 -6.99
C SER A 499 -8.19 -2.43 -8.45
N ASP A 500 -8.13 -1.43 -9.32
CA ASP A 500 -7.86 -1.61 -10.73
C ASP A 500 -6.64 -0.79 -11.14
N LEU A 501 -5.97 -1.22 -12.20
CA LEU A 501 -4.68 -0.67 -12.64
C LEU A 501 -4.75 -0.36 -14.12
N ILE A 502 -4.33 0.85 -14.48
CA ILE A 502 -4.27 1.28 -15.89
C ILE A 502 -2.98 2.04 -16.16
N ARG A 503 -2.48 1.93 -17.40
CA ARG A 503 -1.44 2.80 -17.92
C ARG A 503 -2.06 4.00 -18.63
N LEU A 504 -1.67 5.20 -18.20
CA LEU A 504 -2.15 6.46 -18.73
C LEU A 504 -1.33 6.90 -19.96
N PRO A 505 -1.90 7.73 -20.86
CA PRO A 505 -1.20 8.26 -22.05
C PRO A 505 0.08 9.03 -21.72
N ASN A 506 0.15 9.68 -20.56
CA ASN A 506 1.34 10.39 -20.10
C ASN A 506 2.47 9.47 -19.58
N GLY A 507 2.31 8.15 -19.71
CA GLY A 507 3.30 7.14 -19.30
C GLY A 507 3.22 6.72 -17.84
N LEU A 508 2.38 7.37 -17.02
CA LEU A 508 2.15 6.97 -15.64
C LEU A 508 1.31 5.69 -15.55
N LEU A 509 1.47 4.95 -14.46
CA LEU A 509 0.45 4.02 -13.99
C LEU A 509 -0.49 4.74 -13.03
N ALA A 510 -1.77 4.40 -13.08
CA ALA A 510 -2.77 4.82 -12.10
C ALA A 510 -3.46 3.60 -11.49
N ALA A 511 -3.58 3.59 -10.16
CA ALA A 511 -4.34 2.60 -9.42
C ALA A 511 -5.55 3.27 -8.77
N PHE A 512 -6.74 2.73 -9.06
CA PHE A 512 -8.01 3.14 -8.46
C PHE A 512 -8.40 2.12 -7.39
N MET A 513 -8.91 2.55 -6.23
CA MET A 513 -9.19 1.64 -5.11
C MET A 513 -10.32 2.17 -4.20
N ARG A 514 -11.01 1.28 -3.49
CA ARG A 514 -11.97 1.66 -2.44
C ARG A 514 -11.36 1.61 -1.05
N THR A 515 -12.07 2.13 -0.04
CA THR A 515 -11.63 2.12 1.38
C THR A 515 -12.57 1.40 2.36
N GLY A 516 -13.72 0.86 1.93
CA GLY A 516 -14.65 0.23 2.88
C GLY A 516 -15.98 -0.23 2.29
N ILE A 517 -16.80 -0.89 3.14
CA ILE A 517 -18.08 -1.49 2.77
C ILE A 517 -19.14 -0.40 2.65
N HIS A 518 -19.59 -0.13 1.43
CA HIS A 518 -20.64 0.86 1.22
C HIS A 518 -21.97 0.45 1.84
N GLY A 519 -22.67 1.40 2.48
CA GLY A 519 -23.97 1.17 3.13
C GLY A 519 -23.91 0.48 4.50
N TYR A 520 -22.71 0.21 5.02
CA TYR A 520 -22.56 -0.37 6.36
C TYR A 520 -22.95 0.63 7.44
N ILE A 521 -23.91 0.22 8.28
CA ILE A 521 -24.25 0.87 9.54
C ILE A 521 -23.63 0.00 10.63
N ASP A 522 -22.82 0.59 11.48
CA ASP A 522 -22.19 -0.17 12.56
C ASP A 522 -23.15 -0.42 13.74
N PRO A 523 -22.78 -1.28 14.72
CA PRO A 523 -23.61 -1.58 15.88
C PRO A 523 -23.96 -0.36 16.76
N HIS A 524 -23.31 0.79 16.53
CA HIS A 524 -23.60 2.06 17.19
C HIS A 524 -24.40 3.01 16.29
N GLU A 525 -25.02 2.48 15.24
CA GLU A 525 -25.87 3.19 14.28
C GLU A 525 -25.17 4.30 13.50
N ARG A 526 -23.84 4.35 13.50
CA ARG A 526 -23.13 5.39 12.75
C ARG A 526 -23.25 5.11 11.25
N ARG A 527 -23.67 6.15 10.52
CA ARG A 527 -23.77 6.19 9.07
C ARG A 527 -22.64 7.07 8.52
N ASN A 528 -22.20 6.82 7.29
CA ASN A 528 -21.25 7.67 6.53
C ASN A 528 -19.80 7.69 7.06
N LEU A 529 -19.20 6.51 7.26
CA LEU A 529 -17.75 6.42 7.39
C LEU A 529 -17.05 6.87 6.10
N ASP A 530 -15.83 7.38 6.24
CA ASP A 530 -15.02 7.94 5.16
C ASP A 530 -14.71 6.92 4.04
N GLN A 531 -15.53 6.90 2.98
CA GLN A 531 -15.50 5.90 1.90
C GLN A 531 -15.28 6.48 0.49
N PRO A 532 -14.24 7.30 0.26
CA PRO A 532 -13.94 7.83 -1.06
C PRO A 532 -13.45 6.73 -1.99
N LEU A 533 -13.77 6.86 -3.28
CA LEU A 533 -12.97 6.26 -4.33
C LEU A 533 -11.64 7.00 -4.38
N LEU A 534 -10.55 6.24 -4.31
CA LEU A 534 -9.20 6.76 -4.29
C LEU A 534 -8.48 6.48 -5.61
N VAL A 535 -7.57 7.38 -5.96
CA VAL A 535 -6.61 7.21 -7.06
C VAL A 535 -5.19 7.52 -6.57
N THR A 536 -4.22 6.76 -7.03
CA THR A 536 -2.79 7.06 -6.86
C THR A 536 -2.04 6.77 -8.15
N TRP A 537 -0.90 7.42 -8.35
CA TRP A 537 -0.09 7.33 -9.56
C TRP A 537 1.31 6.83 -9.26
N SER A 538 1.88 6.13 -10.23
CA SER A 538 3.28 5.73 -10.23
C SER A 538 3.95 6.18 -11.52
N ALA A 539 5.05 6.92 -11.40
CA ALA A 539 5.88 7.35 -12.53
C ALA A 539 7.02 6.39 -12.86
N ASP A 540 7.19 5.34 -12.05
CA ASP A 540 8.32 4.42 -12.14
C ASP A 540 7.89 2.96 -12.31
N ASN A 541 6.75 2.74 -12.97
CA ASN A 541 6.17 1.43 -13.26
C ASN A 541 5.79 0.62 -12.02
N GLY A 542 5.11 1.27 -11.08
CA GLY A 542 4.38 0.64 -9.98
C GLY A 542 5.22 0.44 -8.74
N VAL A 543 6.36 1.14 -8.64
CA VAL A 543 7.35 0.83 -7.61
C VAL A 543 7.36 1.85 -6.48
N ASN A 544 7.16 3.13 -6.82
CA ASN A 544 6.75 4.19 -5.90
C ASN A 544 5.39 4.73 -6.31
N TRP A 545 4.63 5.18 -5.31
CA TRP A 545 3.28 5.68 -5.48
C TRP A 545 3.14 7.06 -4.84
N SER A 546 2.42 7.94 -5.50
CA SER A 546 2.00 9.21 -4.91
C SER A 546 1.08 8.95 -3.70
N GLU A 547 0.84 9.96 -2.87
CA GLU A 547 -0.20 9.87 -1.86
C GLU A 547 -1.57 9.60 -2.51
N PRO A 548 -2.34 8.60 -2.03
CA PRO A 548 -3.69 8.35 -2.54
C PRO A 548 -4.58 9.58 -2.35
N GLN A 549 -5.28 9.95 -3.41
CA GLN A 549 -6.19 11.09 -3.44
C GLN A 549 -7.63 10.66 -3.64
N ARG A 550 -8.54 11.44 -3.05
CA ARG A 550 -9.97 11.34 -3.32
C ARG A 550 -10.25 11.81 -4.73
N ILE A 551 -11.18 11.14 -5.40
CA ILE A 551 -11.74 11.63 -6.65
C ILE A 551 -12.86 12.61 -6.33
N HIS A 552 -12.82 13.77 -6.98
CA HIS A 552 -13.83 14.82 -6.83
C HIS A 552 -14.45 15.13 -8.19
N VAL A 553 -15.79 15.24 -8.21
CA VAL A 553 -16.55 15.83 -9.31
C VAL A 553 -17.16 17.09 -8.74
N GLY A 554 -16.56 18.23 -9.08
CA GLY A 554 -16.84 19.46 -8.39
C GLY A 554 -16.44 19.46 -6.93
N GLU A 555 -17.31 19.96 -6.07
CA GLU A 555 -17.14 19.92 -4.61
C GLU A 555 -17.49 18.54 -4.01
N ARG A 556 -18.09 17.63 -4.79
CA ARG A 556 -18.51 16.31 -4.31
C ARG A 556 -17.34 15.32 -4.35
N THR A 557 -17.07 14.69 -3.21
CA THR A 557 -16.21 13.50 -3.16
C THR A 557 -16.97 12.30 -3.70
N ILE A 558 -16.37 11.59 -4.65
CA ILE A 558 -16.96 10.39 -5.25
C ILE A 558 -16.75 9.20 -4.30
N PRO A 559 -17.81 8.62 -3.71
CA PRO A 559 -17.69 7.33 -3.04
C PRO A 559 -17.70 6.23 -4.09
N GLY A 560 -17.27 5.02 -3.74
CA GLY A 560 -17.42 3.92 -4.66
C GLY A 560 -16.71 2.67 -4.23
N ILE A 561 -17.20 1.55 -4.76
CA ILE A 561 -16.54 0.27 -4.64
C ILE A 561 -16.27 -0.32 -6.02
N TYR A 562 -15.41 -1.34 -6.06
CA TYR A 562 -15.19 -2.18 -7.22
C TYR A 562 -14.89 -1.39 -8.51
N PRO A 563 -13.88 -0.50 -8.50
CA PRO A 563 -13.59 0.36 -9.61
C PRO A 563 -13.09 -0.41 -10.83
N ARG A 564 -13.40 0.10 -12.02
CA ARG A 564 -12.78 -0.31 -13.28
C ARG A 564 -12.34 0.94 -14.02
N ALA A 565 -11.16 0.93 -14.63
CA ALA A 565 -10.63 2.00 -15.44
C ALA A 565 -10.34 1.49 -16.85
N LEU A 566 -10.68 2.28 -17.85
CA LEU A 566 -10.31 2.02 -19.24
C LEU A 566 -10.01 3.33 -19.96
N LEU A 567 -9.26 3.25 -21.04
CA LEU A 567 -8.99 4.37 -21.94
C LEU A 567 -9.66 4.13 -23.28
N THR A 568 -10.48 5.08 -23.77
CA THR A 568 -11.06 5.01 -25.12
C THR A 568 -9.99 5.23 -26.20
N SER A 569 -10.29 4.87 -27.46
CA SER A 569 -9.35 5.11 -28.57
C SER A 569 -9.05 6.60 -28.79
N GLN A 570 -9.95 7.49 -28.37
CA GLN A 570 -9.79 8.94 -28.43
C GLN A 570 -9.05 9.51 -27.21
N GLY A 571 -8.52 8.67 -26.34
CA GLY A 571 -7.79 9.08 -25.13
C GLY A 571 -8.69 9.76 -24.10
N VAL A 572 -9.92 9.28 -23.93
CA VAL A 572 -10.77 9.63 -22.78
C VAL A 572 -10.63 8.52 -21.75
N LEU A 573 -10.28 8.85 -20.52
CA LEU A 573 -10.26 7.90 -19.41
C LEU A 573 -11.68 7.78 -18.86
N ALA A 574 -12.19 6.56 -18.76
CA ALA A 574 -13.45 6.26 -18.11
C ALA A 574 -13.17 5.47 -16.83
N VAL A 575 -13.79 5.86 -15.74
CA VAL A 575 -13.73 5.14 -14.46
C VAL A 575 -15.14 4.81 -14.01
N LEU A 576 -15.40 3.51 -13.91
CA LEU A 576 -16.66 2.96 -13.41
C LEU A 576 -16.55 2.79 -11.90
N ARG A 577 -17.67 3.06 -11.22
CA ARG A 577 -17.90 2.65 -9.83
C ARG A 577 -19.20 1.86 -9.72
N CYS A 578 -19.18 0.83 -8.88
CA CYS A 578 -20.25 -0.15 -8.79
C CYS A 578 -21.40 0.31 -7.87
N ARG A 579 -21.15 0.56 -6.58
CA ARG A 579 -22.15 0.97 -5.57
C ARG A 579 -21.78 2.30 -4.89
N PRO A 580 -22.73 3.07 -4.29
CA PRO A 580 -24.18 2.82 -4.21
C PRO A 580 -24.86 2.87 -5.56
N ASP A 581 -24.63 3.93 -6.33
CA ASP A 581 -25.24 4.09 -7.65
C ASP A 581 -24.24 3.70 -8.74
N GLY A 582 -24.63 2.83 -9.67
CA GLY A 582 -23.79 2.49 -10.81
C GLY A 582 -23.57 3.71 -11.71
N SER A 583 -22.33 4.15 -11.85
CA SER A 583 -21.99 5.31 -12.68
C SER A 583 -20.61 5.20 -13.31
N VAL A 584 -20.43 5.99 -14.35
CA VAL A 584 -19.14 6.20 -15.00
C VAL A 584 -18.81 7.69 -14.97
N ILE A 585 -17.59 8.00 -14.58
CA ILE A 585 -17.00 9.35 -14.68
C ILE A 585 -15.95 9.35 -15.79
N PHE A 586 -15.89 10.44 -16.53
CA PHE A 586 -14.99 10.59 -17.67
C PHE A 586 -13.97 11.68 -17.41
N SER A 587 -12.74 11.43 -17.84
CA SER A 587 -11.65 12.40 -17.85
C SER A 587 -11.20 12.63 -19.29
N PRO A 588 -11.64 13.73 -19.94
CA PRO A 588 -11.32 14.04 -21.35
C PRO A 588 -9.82 14.09 -21.67
N ASP A 589 -8.97 14.42 -20.69
CA ASP A 589 -7.52 14.48 -20.84
C ASP A 589 -6.86 13.10 -20.89
N GLY A 590 -7.59 12.03 -20.56
CA GLY A 590 -7.09 10.66 -20.50
C GLY A 590 -6.21 10.34 -19.29
N ASN A 591 -5.97 11.31 -18.40
CA ASN A 591 -4.99 11.22 -17.30
C ASN A 591 -5.63 11.32 -15.91
N GLY A 592 -6.96 11.47 -15.81
CA GLY A 592 -7.69 11.43 -14.54
C GLY A 592 -7.58 12.74 -13.77
N GLY A 593 -7.43 13.82 -14.50
CA GLY A 593 -7.09 15.09 -13.92
C GLY A 593 -8.28 15.92 -13.46
N PHE A 594 -9.26 16.04 -14.34
CA PHE A 594 -10.57 16.60 -14.09
C PHE A 594 -11.60 15.57 -14.53
N TRP A 595 -12.79 15.64 -13.94
CA TRP A 595 -13.82 14.64 -14.09
C TRP A 595 -15.12 15.28 -14.56
N SER A 596 -15.84 14.57 -15.43
CA SER A 596 -17.17 14.96 -15.87
C SER A 596 -18.14 14.88 -14.70
N ASP A 597 -19.33 15.45 -14.87
CA ASP A 597 -20.47 15.03 -14.06
C ASP A 597 -20.59 13.50 -14.03
N GLU A 598 -21.10 12.99 -12.90
CA GLU A 598 -21.43 11.58 -12.79
C GLU A 598 -22.56 11.27 -13.77
N HIS A 599 -22.27 10.42 -14.75
CA HIS A 599 -23.33 9.82 -15.55
C HIS A 599 -23.90 8.66 -14.73
N VAL A 600 -24.86 9.00 -13.87
CA VAL A 600 -25.60 8.02 -13.07
C VAL A 600 -26.55 7.29 -13.99
N HIS A 601 -26.37 5.98 -14.09
CA HIS A 601 -27.11 5.14 -15.03
C HIS A 601 -28.14 4.25 -14.34
N TYR A 602 -28.21 4.33 -13.01
CA TYR A 602 -29.15 3.59 -12.18
C TYR A 602 -29.41 4.30 -10.84
N ASP A 603 -30.68 4.33 -10.41
CA ASP A 603 -31.11 4.58 -9.02
C ASP A 603 -31.64 3.25 -8.48
N LEU A 604 -31.02 2.71 -7.42
CA LEU A 604 -31.33 1.37 -6.92
C LEU A 604 -32.68 1.28 -6.21
N GLY A 605 -33.25 2.38 -5.72
CA GLY A 605 -34.32 2.31 -4.72
C GLY A 605 -34.04 1.22 -3.65
N ASP A 606 -35.06 0.48 -3.24
CA ASP A 606 -34.95 -0.59 -2.23
C ASP A 606 -34.43 -1.95 -2.75
N ARG A 607 -33.85 -2.04 -3.95
CA ARG A 607 -33.50 -3.34 -4.56
C ARG A 607 -32.06 -3.78 -4.26
N VAL A 608 -31.97 -4.91 -3.54
CA VAL A 608 -30.88 -5.89 -3.37
C VAL A 608 -29.43 -5.36 -3.49
N GLN A 609 -28.67 -5.48 -2.38
CA GLN A 609 -27.30 -5.01 -2.14
C GLN A 609 -26.18 -5.43 -3.14
N HIS A 610 -26.48 -6.18 -4.21
CA HIS A 610 -25.50 -6.73 -5.16
C HIS A 610 -25.82 -6.50 -6.66
N ALA A 611 -26.92 -5.86 -7.02
CA ALA A 611 -27.24 -5.54 -8.42
C ALA A 611 -26.67 -4.16 -8.78
N SER A 612 -25.65 -4.08 -9.64
CA SER A 612 -25.11 -2.81 -10.19
C SER A 612 -23.98 -3.08 -11.18
N MET A 613 -23.49 -2.02 -11.83
CA MET A 613 -22.36 -2.01 -12.78
C MET A 613 -21.13 -2.75 -12.23
N GLN A 614 -20.67 -3.77 -12.96
CA GLN A 614 -19.57 -4.64 -12.53
C GLN A 614 -18.30 -4.51 -13.37
N ASP A 615 -18.40 -4.25 -14.66
CA ASP A 615 -17.21 -4.23 -15.51
C ASP A 615 -17.49 -3.43 -16.77
N MET A 616 -16.45 -3.15 -17.55
CA MET A 616 -16.61 -2.47 -18.81
C MET A 616 -15.45 -2.77 -19.76
N ALA A 617 -15.76 -2.79 -21.05
CA ALA A 617 -14.77 -2.94 -22.11
C ALA A 617 -15.16 -2.14 -23.35
N LEU A 618 -14.17 -1.81 -24.19
CA LEU A 618 -14.43 -1.18 -25.48
C LEU A 618 -15.00 -2.21 -26.47
N ILE A 619 -16.17 -1.92 -27.02
CA ILE A 619 -16.80 -2.70 -28.10
C ILE A 619 -16.67 -2.02 -29.47
N GLY A 620 -16.04 -0.85 -29.50
CA GLY A 620 -15.72 -0.04 -30.67
C GLY A 620 -14.71 1.05 -30.29
N PRO A 621 -14.30 1.90 -31.25
CA PRO A 621 -13.32 2.96 -30.98
C PRO A 621 -13.78 3.92 -29.88
N ASP A 622 -15.08 4.22 -29.86
CA ASP A 622 -15.66 5.27 -29.00
C ASP A 622 -16.74 4.72 -28.07
N THR A 623 -17.04 3.42 -28.14
CA THR A 623 -18.17 2.82 -27.42
C THR A 623 -17.68 1.86 -26.37
N ILE A 624 -17.98 2.20 -25.13
CA ILE A 624 -17.79 1.37 -23.95
C ILE A 624 -19.06 0.56 -23.75
N LEU A 625 -18.95 -0.75 -23.52
CA LEU A 625 -20.07 -1.54 -23.01
C LEU A 625 -19.85 -1.76 -21.52
N VAL A 626 -20.72 -1.19 -20.70
CA VAL A 626 -20.74 -1.39 -19.26
C VAL A 626 -21.65 -2.58 -18.93
N THR A 627 -21.17 -3.56 -18.18
CA THR A 627 -21.98 -4.70 -17.75
C THR A 627 -22.65 -4.41 -16.42
N ASP A 628 -23.96 -4.62 -16.37
CA ASP A 628 -24.83 -4.40 -15.23
C ASP A 628 -25.47 -5.73 -14.80
N ILE A 629 -25.39 -6.07 -13.52
CA ILE A 629 -26.01 -7.29 -13.00
C ILE A 629 -27.45 -7.01 -12.56
N VAL A 630 -28.37 -7.81 -13.09
CA VAL A 630 -29.79 -7.81 -12.69
C VAL A 630 -30.20 -9.17 -12.16
N HIS A 631 -31.00 -9.18 -11.09
CA HIS A 631 -31.54 -10.42 -10.51
C HIS A 631 -32.97 -10.66 -10.98
N ARG A 632 -33.15 -11.55 -11.97
CA ARG A 632 -34.47 -11.93 -12.54
C ARG A 632 -34.48 -13.44 -12.83
N GLY A 633 -34.87 -14.25 -11.84
CA GLY A 633 -34.83 -15.72 -11.94
C GLY A 633 -33.40 -16.29 -11.95
N GLY A 634 -32.44 -15.55 -11.39
CA GLY A 634 -31.00 -15.86 -11.39
C GLY A 634 -30.14 -14.62 -11.71
N TRP A 635 -28.82 -14.79 -11.71
CA TRP A 635 -27.87 -13.74 -12.09
C TRP A 635 -27.87 -13.56 -13.62
N ARG A 636 -28.21 -12.34 -14.07
CA ARG A 636 -28.21 -11.95 -15.49
C ARG A 636 -27.40 -10.69 -15.68
N VAL A 637 -26.89 -10.49 -16.90
CA VAL A 637 -26.14 -9.29 -17.28
C VAL A 637 -26.88 -8.53 -18.37
N GLU A 638 -27.05 -7.23 -18.17
CA GLU A 638 -27.44 -6.27 -19.20
C GLU A 638 -26.21 -5.44 -19.57
N GLY A 639 -25.93 -5.28 -20.86
CA GLY A 639 -24.88 -4.42 -21.38
C GLY A 639 -25.44 -3.02 -21.70
N VAL A 640 -24.82 -1.98 -21.16
CA VAL A 640 -25.18 -0.58 -21.41
C VAL A 640 -24.10 0.04 -22.31
N PRO A 641 -24.35 0.23 -23.62
CA PRO A 641 -23.39 0.86 -24.50
C PRO A 641 -23.38 2.37 -24.24
N ILE A 642 -22.21 2.93 -23.95
CA ILE A 642 -21.96 4.35 -23.77
C ILE A 642 -20.96 4.77 -24.85
N THR A 643 -21.41 5.60 -25.78
CA THR A 643 -20.54 6.18 -26.81
C THR A 643 -20.04 7.53 -26.33
N VAL A 644 -18.71 7.72 -26.35
CA VAL A 644 -18.02 8.92 -25.89
C VAL A 644 -17.16 9.45 -27.02
N ARG A 645 -17.54 10.61 -27.57
CA ARG A 645 -16.80 11.26 -28.66
C ARG A 645 -16.27 12.61 -28.23
N LYS A 646 -15.02 12.91 -28.57
CA LYS A 646 -14.47 14.26 -28.53
C LYS A 646 -15.03 15.04 -29.71
N LYS A 647 -15.77 16.13 -29.45
CA LYS A 647 -16.20 17.06 -30.49
C LYS A 647 -14.98 17.74 -31.11
N PRO A 648 -14.98 17.97 -32.43
CA PRO A 648 -13.88 18.70 -33.07
C PRO A 648 -13.72 20.07 -32.43
N LYS A 649 -12.47 20.48 -32.14
CA LYS A 649 -12.19 21.84 -31.66
C LYS A 649 -12.70 22.81 -32.71
N LYS A 650 -13.64 23.70 -32.36
CA LYS A 650 -13.99 24.84 -33.20
C LYS A 650 -12.70 25.64 -33.42
N THR A 651 -12.13 25.56 -34.62
CA THR A 651 -11.06 26.47 -35.04
C THR A 651 -11.64 27.87 -34.97
N ARG A 652 -11.19 28.68 -34.01
CA ARG A 652 -11.40 30.13 -34.10
C ARG A 652 -10.71 30.57 -35.39
N GLY A 653 -11.48 31.07 -36.35
CA GLY A 653 -10.92 31.71 -37.53
C GLY A 653 -9.93 32.81 -37.12
N PRO A 654 -8.92 33.11 -37.96
CA PRO A 654 -7.96 34.17 -37.67
C PRO A 654 -8.72 35.45 -37.34
N ARG A 655 -8.35 36.08 -36.20
CA ARG A 655 -8.81 37.42 -35.84
C ARG A 655 -8.05 38.46 -36.62
#